data_AF-A0A8H8RNJ1-F1
#
_entry.id   AF-A0A8H8RNJ1-F1
#
_cell.length_a   1.000
_cell.length_b   1.000
_cell.length_c   1.000
_cell.angle_alpha   90.00
_cell.angle_beta   90.00
_cell.angle_gamma   90.00
#
_symmetry.space_group_name_H-M   'P 1'
#
loop_
_entity.id
_entity.type
_entity.pdbx_description
1 polymer ?
#
loop_
_entity_poly.entity_id
_entity_poly.type
_entity_poly.pdbx_seq_one_letter_code
_entity_poly.pdbx_strand_id
1 'polypeptide(L)'
;MAEAIDPQLATQKILDILLRTRNIKVDISKDFDTKGLTPQSSLQQLSRVSEILTSAHHAREAETLATVLSLATESPDFGGLGLREDQELSSQQEAQVLFLVSAWLESLNSEDRAKNPAKLLTSRPEGRRGMTLSEKILAAHDIERRGELKPGDMVRVDVDWIMASEISWAAMKKQYDALGKPGIFRNDRFWLAGDHVVDPRVKDVPLIKQLVADSEAAKTDFMMTEYQGMNPLIDPWKQYTIMHTEFFRERAQPGMLVIGSDSHTCSSGSLGCLAIGLGVADVTVPLITGETWFKVPESVNIRLVGKPSPGIGGKDTILYILKELKRNTVAAERIVEFTGPGLQYLSCDARFAIANMTTVSTYTIIPPFGEIQKSTLSTDQEFGGITGIFTPDQTTHDFINQRKSPRNKKNSKYFRPDEDAVYIETHTIDLSLVQSFVARYPSPDDVVPISEVQGMHLDGCFIGACTTAEEDLILAAMVLDLGLKKGYRPTSAGKRKVVPGSLPILHRLQDLGFDKVYADAGFEVGVPGCSYCVGMSADKAAKGEVWLSSQNRNFENRMGTGSIGNLASAVSVAVSSFDMKVTDPKSLLDELDLHRLESLLRPAPLLKKNTVKKHPIYEEPNSSDLSLGIETTHPPDSRLPETPTLTNAAPTTTLPEVPPQPEKSPDIIRGKVQKLGDFHRH
;
A
#
# COMPACT_ATOMS: atom_id res chain seq x y z
N MET A 1 12.89 37.79 -14.15
CA MET A 1 11.45 38.15 -14.13
C MET A 1 10.76 37.09 -14.96
N ALA A 2 10.04 36.17 -14.33
CA ALA A 2 9.26 35.17 -15.05
C ALA A 2 8.00 35.87 -15.60
N GLU A 3 7.73 35.73 -16.89
CA GLU A 3 6.54 36.30 -17.52
C GLU A 3 5.30 35.61 -16.94
N ALA A 4 4.48 36.39 -16.22
CA ALA A 4 3.16 35.95 -15.78
C ALA A 4 2.28 35.69 -17.02
N ILE A 5 1.60 34.55 -17.04
CA ILE A 5 0.72 34.14 -18.14
C ILE A 5 -0.68 34.74 -17.94
N ASP A 6 -1.29 35.21 -19.04
CA ASP A 6 -2.65 35.74 -19.06
C ASP A 6 -3.66 34.69 -18.52
N PRO A 7 -4.45 35.02 -17.47
CA PRO A 7 -5.49 34.14 -16.95
C PRO A 7 -6.45 33.60 -18.02
N GLN A 8 -6.79 34.35 -19.08
CA GLN A 8 -7.67 33.83 -20.13
C GLN A 8 -7.05 32.61 -20.85
N LEU A 9 -5.71 32.56 -20.94
CA LEU A 9 -4.98 31.45 -21.53
C LEU A 9 -5.03 30.18 -20.67
N ALA A 10 -5.02 30.30 -19.34
CA ALA A 10 -5.10 29.16 -18.44
C ALA A 10 -6.46 28.44 -18.50
N THR A 11 -7.55 29.21 -18.56
CA THR A 11 -8.90 28.65 -18.77
C THR A 11 -9.01 27.91 -20.10
N GLN A 12 -8.49 28.49 -21.19
CA GLN A 12 -8.50 27.85 -22.50
C GLN A 12 -7.72 26.52 -22.49
N LYS A 13 -6.55 26.47 -21.84
CA LYS A 13 -5.77 25.23 -21.70
C LYS A 13 -6.57 24.14 -20.97
N ILE A 14 -7.27 24.46 -19.89
CA ILE A 14 -8.10 23.50 -19.15
C ILE A 14 -9.23 22.97 -20.04
N LEU A 15 -9.93 23.86 -20.77
CA LEU A 15 -10.98 23.46 -21.71
C LEU A 15 -10.44 22.59 -22.85
N ASP A 16 -9.25 22.91 -23.37
CA ASP A 16 -8.63 22.12 -24.43
C ASP A 16 -8.24 20.73 -23.94
N ILE A 17 -7.80 20.59 -22.69
CA ILE A 17 -7.52 19.28 -22.07
C ILE A 17 -8.82 18.50 -21.91
N LEU A 18 -9.88 19.13 -21.40
CA LEU A 18 -11.19 18.51 -21.24
C LEU A 18 -11.76 18.02 -22.58
N LEU A 19 -11.66 18.84 -23.63
CA LEU A 19 -12.08 18.48 -24.98
C LEU A 19 -11.25 17.31 -25.52
N ARG A 20 -9.91 17.35 -25.37
CA ARG A 20 -9.04 16.28 -25.89
C ARG A 20 -9.20 14.96 -25.15
N THR A 21 -9.42 15.01 -23.83
CA THR A 21 -9.38 13.81 -22.96
C THR A 21 -10.77 13.19 -22.79
N ARG A 22 -11.81 14.03 -22.68
CA ARG A 22 -13.20 13.59 -22.40
C ARG A 22 -14.18 13.89 -23.53
N ASN A 23 -13.74 14.56 -24.60
CA ASN A 23 -14.59 14.99 -25.73
C ASN A 23 -15.79 15.87 -25.28
N ILE A 24 -15.61 16.64 -24.21
CA ILE A 24 -16.64 17.55 -23.68
C ILE A 24 -16.32 18.98 -24.14
N LYS A 25 -17.32 19.64 -24.73
CA LYS A 25 -17.24 21.07 -25.13
C LYS A 25 -18.14 21.88 -24.21
N VAL A 26 -17.57 22.94 -23.62
CA VAL A 26 -18.26 23.87 -22.73
C VAL A 26 -18.13 25.28 -23.31
N ASP A 27 -19.23 26.01 -23.41
CA ASP A 27 -19.27 27.37 -23.98
C ASP A 27 -19.38 28.42 -22.85
N ILE A 28 -18.21 28.89 -22.39
CA ILE A 28 -18.12 29.88 -21.30
C ILE A 28 -18.93 31.16 -21.60
N SER A 29 -19.14 31.50 -22.89
CA SER A 29 -19.83 32.73 -23.30
C SER A 29 -21.35 32.65 -23.20
N LYS A 30 -21.92 31.43 -23.27
CA LYS A 30 -23.38 31.20 -23.14
C LYS A 30 -23.78 30.85 -21.72
N ASP A 31 -22.87 30.25 -20.97
CA ASP A 31 -23.18 29.71 -19.65
C ASP A 31 -23.09 30.76 -18.53
N PHE A 32 -22.52 31.97 -18.74
CA PHE A 32 -22.55 33.08 -17.75
C PHE A 32 -22.37 34.51 -18.32
N ASP A 33 -22.92 35.51 -17.59
CA ASP A 33 -22.74 36.97 -17.80
C ASP A 33 -21.31 37.41 -17.44
N THR A 34 -20.56 37.90 -18.43
CA THR A 34 -19.13 38.26 -18.32
C THR A 34 -18.88 39.65 -17.70
N LYS A 35 -19.93 40.35 -17.26
CA LYS A 35 -19.84 41.71 -16.73
C LYS A 35 -19.51 41.74 -15.24
N GLY A 36 -18.21 41.65 -14.90
CA GLY A 36 -17.73 42.07 -13.57
C GLY A 36 -16.56 41.31 -12.95
N LEU A 37 -15.75 40.57 -13.72
CA LEU A 37 -14.68 39.75 -13.13
C LEU A 37 -13.37 40.54 -12.96
N THR A 38 -12.93 40.66 -11.71
CA THR A 38 -11.54 40.94 -11.32
C THR A 38 -10.58 39.90 -11.92
N PRO A 39 -9.28 40.20 -12.07
CA PRO A 39 -8.31 39.20 -12.52
C PRO A 39 -8.34 37.99 -11.57
N GLN A 40 -8.73 36.83 -12.10
CA GLN A 40 -8.75 35.59 -11.34
C GLN A 40 -7.46 34.80 -11.59
N SER A 41 -6.93 34.16 -10.55
CA SER A 41 -5.79 33.25 -10.68
C SER A 41 -6.16 32.00 -11.49
N SER A 42 -5.17 31.24 -11.95
CA SER A 42 -5.38 29.96 -12.64
C SER A 42 -6.15 28.93 -11.79
N LEU A 43 -5.99 28.94 -10.45
CA LEU A 43 -6.70 28.03 -9.55
C LEU A 43 -8.16 28.45 -9.32
N GLN A 44 -8.43 29.75 -9.23
CA GLN A 44 -9.80 30.28 -9.18
C GLN A 44 -10.57 29.94 -10.47
N GLN A 45 -9.88 29.99 -11.61
CA GLN A 45 -10.45 29.57 -12.89
C GLN A 45 -10.71 28.06 -12.96
N LEU A 46 -9.82 27.23 -12.42
CA LEU A 46 -10.06 25.79 -12.31
C LEU A 46 -11.33 25.50 -11.49
N SER A 47 -11.50 26.17 -10.33
CA SER A 47 -12.73 26.12 -9.54
C SER A 47 -13.95 26.51 -10.36
N ARG A 48 -13.81 27.59 -11.14
CA ARG A 48 -14.91 28.08 -11.99
C ARG A 48 -15.31 27.07 -13.07
N VAL A 49 -14.36 26.43 -13.74
CA VAL A 49 -14.65 25.39 -14.74
C VAL A 49 -15.36 24.20 -14.07
N SER A 50 -14.96 23.81 -12.86
CA SER A 50 -15.64 22.77 -12.08
C SER A 50 -17.12 23.10 -11.81
N GLU A 51 -17.44 24.34 -11.44
CA GLU A 51 -18.83 24.80 -11.24
C GLU A 51 -19.64 24.76 -12.54
N ILE A 52 -19.03 25.15 -13.67
CA ILE A 52 -19.69 25.11 -14.98
C ILE A 52 -20.02 23.67 -15.36
N LEU A 53 -19.07 22.74 -15.19
CA LEU A 53 -19.30 21.32 -15.46
C LEU A 53 -20.41 20.74 -14.59
N THR A 54 -20.48 21.15 -13.32
CA THR A 54 -21.58 20.76 -12.42
C THR A 54 -22.94 21.21 -12.98
N SER A 55 -23.01 22.47 -13.46
CA SER A 55 -24.23 23.04 -14.04
C SER A 55 -24.60 22.41 -15.39
N ALA A 56 -23.60 21.99 -16.16
CA ALA A 56 -23.75 21.30 -17.44
C ALA A 56 -23.95 19.77 -17.32
N HIS A 57 -24.25 19.26 -16.12
CA HIS A 57 -24.48 17.83 -15.84
C HIS A 57 -23.27 16.90 -16.05
N HIS A 58 -22.04 17.43 -16.00
CA HIS A 58 -20.78 16.68 -16.03
C HIS A 58 -20.19 16.51 -14.61
N ALA A 59 -20.93 15.81 -13.74
CA ALA A 59 -20.61 15.73 -12.31
C ALA A 59 -19.28 15.00 -12.00
N ARG A 60 -18.93 13.95 -12.77
CA ARG A 60 -17.68 13.19 -12.56
C ARG A 60 -16.46 14.05 -12.89
N GLU A 61 -16.50 14.75 -14.01
CA GLU A 61 -15.44 15.67 -14.42
C GLU A 61 -15.33 16.86 -13.47
N ALA A 62 -16.45 17.41 -13.01
CA ALA A 62 -16.45 18.47 -11.99
C ALA A 62 -15.80 18.00 -10.67
N GLU A 63 -16.21 16.86 -10.13
CA GLU A 63 -15.61 16.29 -8.90
C GLU A 63 -14.10 16.04 -9.06
N THR A 64 -13.69 15.63 -10.27
CA THR A 64 -12.29 15.42 -10.63
C THR A 64 -11.50 16.73 -10.61
N LEU A 65 -12.02 17.81 -11.20
CA LEU A 65 -11.37 19.12 -11.15
C LEU A 65 -11.32 19.70 -9.73
N ALA A 66 -12.36 19.49 -8.93
CA ALA A 66 -12.36 19.87 -7.51
C ALA A 66 -11.28 19.09 -6.71
N THR A 67 -11.06 17.82 -7.05
CA THR A 67 -9.97 17.02 -6.47
C THR A 67 -8.61 17.58 -6.85
N VAL A 68 -8.41 17.98 -8.11
CA VAL A 68 -7.17 18.63 -8.56
C VAL A 68 -6.93 19.95 -7.82
N LEU A 69 -7.98 20.76 -7.63
CA LEU A 69 -7.89 21.99 -6.84
C LEU A 69 -7.45 21.69 -5.39
N SER A 70 -8.06 20.70 -4.76
CA SER A 70 -7.68 20.26 -3.42
C SER A 70 -6.22 19.80 -3.35
N LEU A 71 -5.72 19.06 -4.34
CA LEU A 71 -4.32 18.61 -4.37
C LEU A 71 -3.35 19.76 -4.64
N ALA A 72 -3.76 20.74 -5.45
CA ALA A 72 -2.96 21.92 -5.72
C ALA A 72 -2.77 22.76 -4.44
N THR A 73 -3.79 22.86 -3.60
CA THR A 73 -3.76 23.68 -2.38
C THR A 73 -3.30 22.95 -1.13
N GLU A 74 -3.45 21.63 -1.08
CA GLU A 74 -3.04 20.78 0.05
C GLU A 74 -1.54 20.94 0.35
N SER A 75 -1.19 20.88 1.63
CA SER A 75 0.20 21.03 2.03
C SER A 75 1.03 19.88 1.45
N PRO A 76 2.28 20.15 1.06
CA PRO A 76 3.19 19.12 0.60
C PRO A 76 3.52 18.05 1.62
N ASP A 77 3.38 18.38 2.91
CA ASP A 77 3.49 17.40 4.00
C ASP A 77 2.34 16.38 3.98
N PHE A 78 1.28 16.63 3.20
CA PHE A 78 0.16 15.72 2.93
C PHE A 78 0.06 15.36 1.43
N GLY A 79 1.14 15.55 0.66
CA GLY A 79 1.24 15.09 -0.73
C GLY A 79 0.67 16.05 -1.79
N GLY A 80 0.33 17.29 -1.40
CA GLY A 80 -0.12 18.34 -2.31
C GLY A 80 0.99 19.25 -2.85
N LEU A 81 0.59 20.31 -3.58
CA LEU A 81 1.53 21.30 -4.16
C LEU A 81 1.75 22.54 -3.27
N GLY A 82 0.95 22.74 -2.22
CA GLY A 82 1.07 23.88 -1.28
C GLY A 82 0.79 25.25 -1.89
N LEU A 83 -0.02 25.32 -2.95
CA LEU A 83 -0.35 26.55 -3.66
C LEU A 83 -1.50 27.30 -2.96
N ARG A 84 -1.51 28.64 -3.02
CA ARG A 84 -2.66 29.43 -2.59
C ARG A 84 -3.59 29.69 -3.75
N GLU A 85 -4.90 29.66 -3.51
CA GLU A 85 -5.89 29.90 -4.57
C GLU A 85 -5.78 31.30 -5.18
N ASP A 86 -5.36 32.31 -4.44
CA ASP A 86 -5.30 33.71 -4.90
C ASP A 86 -3.95 34.12 -5.53
N GLN A 87 -2.96 33.23 -5.53
CA GLN A 87 -1.62 33.58 -6.00
C GLN A 87 -1.48 33.46 -7.53
N GLU A 88 -0.66 34.32 -8.12
CA GLU A 88 -0.18 34.11 -9.49
C GLU A 88 0.79 32.92 -9.54
N LEU A 89 0.58 32.02 -10.49
CA LEU A 89 1.41 30.82 -10.66
C LEU A 89 2.59 31.11 -11.58
N SER A 90 3.77 30.58 -11.24
CA SER A 90 4.88 30.49 -12.18
C SER A 90 4.58 29.47 -13.29
N SER A 91 5.28 29.55 -14.42
CA SER A 91 5.08 28.60 -15.54
C SER A 91 5.30 27.14 -15.12
N GLN A 92 6.19 26.88 -14.16
CA GLN A 92 6.41 25.54 -13.62
C GLN A 92 5.24 25.07 -12.74
N GLN A 93 4.70 25.95 -11.90
CA GLN A 93 3.53 25.65 -11.06
C GLN A 93 2.29 25.40 -11.92
N GLU A 94 2.05 26.24 -12.93
CA GLU A 94 0.95 26.07 -13.88
C GLU A 94 1.08 24.73 -14.62
N ALA A 95 2.29 24.37 -15.09
CA ALA A 95 2.52 23.09 -15.75
C ALA A 95 2.21 21.89 -14.85
N GLN A 96 2.53 21.95 -13.56
CA GLN A 96 2.16 20.88 -12.60
C GLN A 96 0.64 20.81 -12.40
N VAL A 97 -0.05 21.93 -12.28
CA VAL A 97 -1.53 21.96 -12.17
C VAL A 97 -2.17 21.39 -13.43
N LEU A 98 -1.72 21.78 -14.63
CA LEU A 98 -2.25 21.25 -15.89
C LEU A 98 -1.93 19.76 -16.09
N PHE A 99 -0.77 19.30 -15.61
CA PHE A 99 -0.46 17.87 -15.55
C PHE A 99 -1.47 17.13 -14.66
N LEU A 100 -1.76 17.65 -13.45
CA LEU A 100 -2.76 17.05 -12.58
C LEU A 100 -4.15 17.03 -13.25
N VAL A 101 -4.58 18.13 -13.88
CA VAL A 101 -5.85 18.15 -14.64
C VAL A 101 -5.87 17.06 -15.71
N SER A 102 -4.81 16.91 -16.50
CA SER A 102 -4.73 15.90 -17.57
C SER A 102 -4.75 14.49 -17.01
N ALA A 103 -3.91 14.20 -16.01
CA ALA A 103 -3.79 12.88 -15.39
C ALA A 103 -5.11 12.44 -14.73
N TRP A 104 -5.76 13.36 -14.01
CA TRP A 104 -7.01 13.07 -13.32
C TRP A 104 -8.19 12.95 -14.27
N LEU A 105 -8.26 13.71 -15.37
CA LEU A 105 -9.28 13.47 -16.39
C LEU A 105 -9.05 12.14 -17.13
N GLU A 106 -7.79 11.74 -17.40
CA GLU A 106 -7.49 10.41 -17.94
C GLU A 106 -7.86 9.30 -16.96
N SER A 107 -7.82 9.55 -15.64
CA SER A 107 -8.27 8.55 -14.65
C SER A 107 -9.74 8.15 -14.83
N LEU A 108 -10.59 9.06 -15.30
CA LEU A 108 -11.97 8.74 -15.63
C LEU A 108 -12.06 7.82 -16.85
N ASN A 109 -11.21 8.01 -17.87
CA ASN A 109 -11.11 7.09 -19.00
C ASN A 109 -10.59 5.71 -18.55
N SER A 110 -9.60 5.67 -17.66
CA SER A 110 -9.10 4.43 -17.02
C SER A 110 -10.21 3.71 -16.25
N GLU A 111 -11.02 4.44 -15.49
CA GLU A 111 -12.18 3.90 -14.78
C GLU A 111 -13.26 3.38 -15.75
N ASP A 112 -13.53 4.11 -16.84
CA ASP A 112 -14.51 3.70 -17.86
C ASP A 112 -14.06 2.43 -18.62
N ARG A 113 -12.74 2.21 -18.79
CA ARG A 113 -12.17 0.99 -19.35
C ARG A 113 -12.19 -0.20 -18.38
N ALA A 114 -12.18 0.08 -17.08
CA ALA A 114 -12.17 -0.97 -16.06
C ALA A 114 -13.53 -1.71 -16.06
N LYS A 115 -13.49 -3.03 -15.86
CA LYS A 115 -14.72 -3.84 -15.83
C LYS A 115 -15.58 -3.44 -14.63
N ASN A 116 -16.90 -3.42 -14.83
CA ASN A 116 -17.83 -3.23 -13.72
C ASN A 116 -17.68 -4.40 -12.72
N PRO A 117 -17.42 -4.13 -11.43
CA PRO A 117 -17.32 -5.18 -10.42
C PRO A 117 -18.65 -5.95 -10.35
N ALA A 118 -18.58 -7.24 -10.04
CA ALA A 118 -19.77 -8.05 -9.84
C ALA A 118 -20.63 -7.43 -8.74
N LYS A 119 -21.96 -7.38 -8.95
CA LYS A 119 -22.88 -6.89 -7.93
C LYS A 119 -22.84 -7.87 -6.76
N LEU A 120 -22.39 -7.40 -5.60
CA LEU A 120 -22.34 -8.19 -4.38
C LEU A 120 -23.74 -8.44 -3.82
N LEU A 121 -23.86 -9.54 -3.07
CA LEU A 121 -25.08 -9.95 -2.40
C LEU A 121 -25.04 -9.52 -0.93
N THR A 122 -26.23 -9.35 -0.34
CA THR A 122 -26.37 -9.01 1.08
C THR A 122 -26.36 -10.25 1.99
N SER A 123 -26.43 -11.44 1.41
CA SER A 123 -26.44 -12.71 2.14
C SER A 123 -25.89 -13.83 1.26
N ARG A 124 -25.40 -14.89 1.91
CA ARG A 124 -24.79 -16.04 1.23
C ARG A 124 -25.86 -16.77 0.41
N PRO A 125 -25.59 -17.09 -0.87
CA PRO A 125 -26.49 -17.94 -1.66
C PRO A 125 -26.75 -19.29 -1.00
N GLU A 126 -27.98 -19.77 -1.09
CA GLU A 126 -28.34 -21.11 -0.63
C GLU A 126 -27.50 -22.16 -1.38
N GLY A 127 -26.93 -23.11 -0.64
CA GLY A 127 -26.11 -24.19 -1.22
C GLY A 127 -24.65 -23.85 -1.53
N ARG A 128 -24.22 -22.56 -1.48
CA ARG A 128 -22.80 -22.19 -1.65
C ARG A 128 -21.96 -22.81 -0.52
N ARG A 129 -20.77 -23.35 -0.81
CA ARG A 129 -19.83 -23.83 0.23
C ARG A 129 -19.36 -22.71 1.16
N GLY A 130 -18.91 -23.04 2.37
CA GLY A 130 -18.32 -22.06 3.29
C GLY A 130 -16.97 -21.58 2.77
N MET A 131 -16.80 -20.27 2.62
CA MET A 131 -15.56 -19.64 2.13
C MET A 131 -14.84 -18.86 3.22
N THR A 132 -13.52 -18.92 3.20
CA THR A 132 -12.66 -18.05 4.03
C THR A 132 -12.73 -16.60 3.53
N LEU A 133 -12.17 -15.66 4.29
CA LEU A 133 -12.16 -14.25 3.89
C LEU A 133 -11.42 -14.04 2.55
N SER A 134 -10.24 -14.64 2.40
CA SER A 134 -9.45 -14.55 1.18
C SER A 134 -10.15 -15.16 -0.03
N GLU A 135 -10.82 -16.31 0.13
CA GLU A 135 -11.61 -16.95 -0.91
C GLU A 135 -12.76 -16.05 -1.37
N LYS A 136 -13.47 -15.37 -0.45
CA LYS A 136 -14.52 -14.40 -0.79
C LYS A 136 -13.99 -13.21 -1.58
N ILE A 137 -12.83 -12.68 -1.19
CA ILE A 137 -12.20 -11.56 -1.89
C ILE A 137 -11.79 -12.00 -3.30
N LEU A 138 -11.13 -13.15 -3.46
CA LEU A 138 -10.78 -13.69 -4.77
C LEU A 138 -12.02 -13.96 -5.63
N ALA A 139 -13.10 -14.50 -5.06
CA ALA A 139 -14.34 -14.74 -5.76
C ALA A 139 -15.03 -13.44 -6.21
N ALA A 140 -14.89 -12.35 -5.44
CA ALA A 140 -15.39 -11.04 -5.83
C ALA A 140 -14.58 -10.39 -6.97
N HIS A 141 -13.32 -10.81 -7.16
CA HIS A 141 -12.44 -10.34 -8.25
C HIS A 141 -12.39 -11.29 -9.44
N ASP A 142 -13.01 -12.47 -9.35
CA ASP A 142 -13.02 -13.46 -10.41
C ASP A 142 -13.68 -12.89 -11.67
N ILE A 143 -12.90 -12.85 -12.76
CA ILE A 143 -13.35 -12.38 -14.07
C ILE A 143 -14.47 -13.26 -14.63
N GLU A 144 -14.46 -14.56 -14.32
CA GLU A 144 -15.48 -15.50 -14.76
C GLU A 144 -16.74 -15.45 -13.88
N ARG A 145 -16.66 -14.80 -12.71
CA ARG A 145 -17.76 -14.63 -11.75
C ARG A 145 -18.40 -15.97 -11.38
N ARG A 146 -17.59 -16.94 -10.99
CA ARG A 146 -18.05 -18.26 -10.52
C ARG A 146 -18.84 -18.15 -9.22
N GLY A 147 -18.61 -17.10 -8.42
CA GLY A 147 -19.32 -16.83 -7.15
C GLY A 147 -18.89 -17.70 -5.98
N GLU A 148 -18.20 -18.82 -6.26
CA GLU A 148 -17.54 -19.65 -5.27
C GLU A 148 -16.17 -20.11 -5.76
N LEU A 149 -15.24 -20.25 -4.83
CA LEU A 149 -13.88 -20.76 -5.06
C LEU A 149 -13.51 -21.72 -3.93
N LYS A 150 -12.53 -22.58 -4.20
CA LYS A 150 -11.88 -23.44 -3.19
C LYS A 150 -10.37 -23.46 -3.38
N PRO A 151 -9.58 -23.87 -2.37
CA PRO A 151 -8.14 -23.95 -2.49
C PRO A 151 -7.74 -24.88 -3.64
N GLY A 152 -6.74 -24.46 -4.41
CA GLY A 152 -6.24 -25.18 -5.58
C GLY A 152 -6.91 -24.80 -6.90
N ASP A 153 -8.05 -24.10 -6.89
CA ASP A 153 -8.67 -23.59 -8.12
C ASP A 153 -7.74 -22.57 -8.81
N MET A 154 -7.68 -22.62 -10.14
CA MET A 154 -7.08 -21.57 -10.94
C MET A 154 -8.14 -20.53 -11.28
N VAL A 155 -7.87 -19.28 -10.93
CA VAL A 155 -8.77 -18.15 -11.14
C VAL A 155 -8.01 -16.99 -11.77
N ARG A 156 -8.64 -16.30 -12.72
CA ARG A 156 -8.15 -15.04 -13.26
C ARG A 156 -8.91 -13.91 -12.58
N VAL A 157 -8.18 -13.00 -11.96
CA VAL A 157 -8.74 -11.95 -11.12
C VAL A 157 -8.38 -10.56 -11.65
N ASP A 158 -9.32 -9.63 -11.49
CA ASP A 158 -9.04 -8.19 -11.61
C ASP A 158 -8.27 -7.71 -10.39
N VAL A 159 -7.35 -6.76 -10.56
CA VAL A 159 -6.49 -6.25 -9.49
C VAL A 159 -6.81 -4.79 -9.21
N ASP A 160 -7.14 -4.45 -7.96
CA ASP A 160 -7.50 -3.08 -7.61
C ASP A 160 -6.29 -2.16 -7.65
N TRP A 161 -5.14 -2.57 -7.12
CA TRP A 161 -3.95 -1.73 -7.03
C TRP A 161 -2.64 -2.48 -7.28
N ILE A 162 -1.73 -1.77 -7.94
CA ILE A 162 -0.32 -2.12 -8.03
C ILE A 162 0.49 -1.21 -7.11
N MET A 163 1.41 -1.77 -6.35
CA MET A 163 2.34 -1.02 -5.50
C MET A 163 3.79 -1.29 -5.88
N ALA A 164 4.60 -0.24 -5.99
CA ALA A 164 6.04 -0.34 -6.20
C ALA A 164 6.81 0.76 -5.48
N SER A 165 8.04 0.45 -5.08
CA SER A 165 9.08 1.42 -4.75
C SER A 165 9.93 1.77 -5.97
N GLU A 166 10.73 2.82 -5.90
CA GLU A 166 11.68 3.23 -6.93
C GLU A 166 12.67 2.12 -7.32
N ILE A 167 13.13 1.31 -6.35
CA ILE A 167 14.02 0.16 -6.62
C ILE A 167 13.27 -0.91 -7.41
N SER A 168 12.08 -1.28 -6.92
CA SER A 168 11.31 -2.35 -7.53
C SER A 168 10.78 -1.94 -8.92
N TRP A 169 10.44 -0.66 -9.11
CA TRP A 169 10.09 -0.11 -10.42
C TRP A 169 11.24 -0.22 -11.41
N ALA A 170 12.49 0.06 -11.01
CA ALA A 170 13.63 -0.12 -11.91
C ALA A 170 13.80 -1.58 -12.39
N ALA A 171 13.41 -2.56 -11.57
CA ALA A 171 13.35 -3.96 -12.00
C ALA A 171 12.15 -4.23 -12.93
N MET A 172 10.96 -3.73 -12.59
CA MET A 172 9.74 -3.87 -13.40
C MET A 172 9.91 -3.24 -14.78
N LYS A 173 10.53 -2.06 -14.83
CA LYS A 173 10.80 -1.29 -16.03
C LYS A 173 11.59 -2.09 -17.06
N LYS A 174 12.56 -2.93 -16.64
CA LYS A 174 13.31 -3.79 -17.56
C LYS A 174 12.41 -4.78 -18.30
N GLN A 175 11.43 -5.35 -17.60
CA GLN A 175 10.46 -6.28 -18.19
C GLN A 175 9.42 -5.54 -19.02
N TYR A 176 8.91 -4.42 -18.52
CA TYR A 176 8.02 -3.52 -19.25
C TYR A 176 8.62 -3.06 -20.59
N ASP A 177 9.90 -2.67 -20.58
CA ASP A 177 10.65 -2.26 -21.78
C ASP A 177 10.84 -3.44 -22.74
N ALA A 178 11.14 -4.63 -22.22
CA ALA A 178 11.28 -5.85 -23.02
C ALA A 178 9.97 -6.27 -23.70
N LEU A 179 8.81 -5.91 -23.14
CA LEU A 179 7.49 -6.10 -23.74
C LEU A 179 7.13 -5.03 -24.78
N GLY A 180 8.04 -4.11 -25.10
CA GLY A 180 7.82 -3.08 -26.13
C GLY A 180 7.02 -1.87 -25.63
N LYS A 181 7.00 -1.62 -24.31
CA LYS A 181 6.31 -0.47 -23.67
C LYS A 181 4.82 -0.36 -24.05
N PRO A 182 4.00 -1.38 -23.73
CA PRO A 182 2.61 -1.46 -24.19
C PRO A 182 1.64 -0.42 -23.58
N GLY A 183 2.09 0.41 -22.64
CA GLY A 183 1.23 1.23 -21.79
C GLY A 183 0.78 0.47 -20.53
N ILE A 184 0.09 1.17 -19.62
CA ILE A 184 -0.48 0.59 -18.41
C ILE A 184 -2.00 0.59 -18.45
N PHE A 185 -2.63 -0.32 -17.71
CA PHE A 185 -4.08 -0.49 -17.73
C PHE A 185 -4.82 0.71 -17.10
N ARG A 186 -4.36 1.15 -15.93
CA ARG A 186 -4.96 2.23 -15.14
C ARG A 186 -3.91 3.15 -14.54
N ASN A 187 -3.99 4.44 -14.88
CA ASN A 187 -3.11 5.47 -14.33
C ASN A 187 -3.46 5.88 -12.88
N ASP A 188 -4.62 5.45 -12.39
CA ASP A 188 -5.16 5.79 -11.07
C ASP A 188 -5.09 4.66 -10.03
N ARG A 189 -4.48 3.53 -10.43
CA ARG A 189 -4.33 2.32 -9.62
C ARG A 189 -2.89 1.80 -9.55
N PHE A 190 -1.93 2.67 -9.82
CA PHE A 190 -0.52 2.38 -9.64
C PHE A 190 0.10 3.32 -8.60
N TRP A 191 0.41 2.79 -7.42
CA TRP A 191 1.09 3.49 -6.34
C TRP A 191 2.61 3.31 -6.48
N LEU A 192 3.30 4.40 -6.84
CA LEU A 192 4.75 4.45 -6.91
C LEU A 192 5.29 5.47 -5.90
N ALA A 193 6.05 4.97 -4.92
CA ALA A 193 6.62 5.78 -3.85
C ALA A 193 8.15 5.74 -3.87
N GLY A 194 8.76 6.87 -3.51
CA GLY A 194 10.20 6.97 -3.24
C GLY A 194 10.44 6.58 -1.79
N ASP A 195 11.00 5.39 -1.55
CA ASP A 195 11.03 4.78 -0.22
C ASP A 195 12.44 4.32 0.23
N HIS A 196 13.10 3.48 -0.57
CA HIS A 196 14.22 2.69 -0.09
C HIS A 196 15.56 3.45 -0.07
N VAL A 197 15.76 4.36 -1.02
CA VAL A 197 17.04 5.08 -1.21
C VAL A 197 16.89 6.60 -1.32
N VAL A 198 15.67 7.13 -1.26
CA VAL A 198 15.42 8.57 -1.39
C VAL A 198 15.78 9.29 -0.10
N ASP A 199 17.00 9.82 0.01
CA ASP A 199 17.42 10.63 1.15
C ASP A 199 18.31 11.80 0.68
N PRO A 200 18.13 13.03 1.20
CA PRO A 200 18.93 14.18 0.81
C PRO A 200 20.44 14.00 0.93
N ARG A 201 20.91 13.13 1.85
CA ARG A 201 22.32 12.84 2.12
C ARG A 201 22.97 11.98 1.02
N VAL A 202 22.17 11.25 0.26
CA VAL A 202 22.64 10.35 -0.82
C VAL A 202 22.17 10.78 -2.21
N LYS A 203 21.60 11.99 -2.31
CA LYS A 203 21.07 12.56 -3.55
C LYS A 203 22.04 12.55 -4.72
N ASP A 204 23.35 12.61 -4.45
CA ASP A 204 24.38 12.70 -5.48
C ASP A 204 24.91 11.36 -5.98
N VAL A 205 24.46 10.25 -5.38
CA VAL A 205 24.83 8.90 -5.81
C VAL A 205 24.20 8.61 -7.19
N PRO A 206 25.00 8.28 -8.23
CA PRO A 206 24.49 8.10 -9.60
C PRO A 206 23.36 7.07 -9.74
N LEU A 207 23.46 5.94 -9.03
CA LEU A 207 22.42 4.91 -9.04
C LEU A 207 21.09 5.45 -8.48
N ILE A 208 21.14 6.20 -7.38
CA ILE A 208 19.94 6.75 -6.73
C ILE A 208 19.29 7.81 -7.63
N LYS A 209 20.09 8.70 -8.24
CA LYS A 209 19.62 9.65 -9.26
C LYS A 209 18.89 8.95 -10.40
N GLN A 210 19.41 7.80 -10.86
CA GLN A 210 18.79 7.04 -11.94
C GLN A 210 17.44 6.43 -11.52
N LEU A 211 17.36 5.79 -10.34
CA LEU A 211 16.12 5.19 -9.83
C LEU A 211 15.00 6.22 -9.68
N VAL A 212 15.36 7.39 -9.17
CA VAL A 212 14.49 8.55 -9.07
C VAL A 212 14.02 9.02 -10.45
N ALA A 213 14.96 9.20 -11.39
CA ALA A 213 14.64 9.69 -12.73
C ALA A 213 13.71 8.72 -13.47
N ASP A 214 13.92 7.41 -13.32
CA ASP A 214 13.05 6.37 -13.88
C ASP A 214 11.63 6.41 -13.28
N SER A 215 11.51 6.82 -12.01
CA SER A 215 10.21 6.96 -11.33
C SER A 215 9.47 8.23 -11.76
N GLU A 216 10.18 9.36 -11.92
CA GLU A 216 9.63 10.60 -12.50
C GLU A 216 9.21 10.42 -13.97
N ALA A 217 9.98 9.65 -14.74
CA ALA A 217 9.62 9.29 -16.10
C ALA A 217 8.31 8.50 -16.12
N ALA A 218 8.16 7.50 -15.25
CA ALA A 218 6.91 6.73 -15.14
C ALA A 218 5.71 7.59 -14.78
N LYS A 219 5.86 8.54 -13.84
CA LYS A 219 4.81 9.52 -13.50
C LYS A 219 4.29 10.23 -14.76
N THR A 220 5.21 10.70 -15.60
CA THR A 220 4.89 11.48 -16.79
C THR A 220 4.37 10.58 -17.92
N ASP A 221 5.08 9.49 -18.24
CA ASP A 221 4.77 8.56 -19.32
C ASP A 221 3.40 7.90 -19.14
N PHE A 222 3.00 7.64 -17.89
CA PHE A 222 1.72 7.01 -17.57
C PHE A 222 0.66 7.98 -17.06
N MET A 223 0.95 9.28 -16.98
CA MET A 223 0.06 10.29 -16.40
C MET A 223 -0.48 9.86 -15.03
N MET A 224 0.41 9.42 -14.13
CA MET A 224 0.02 8.84 -12.84
C MET A 224 -0.67 9.86 -11.94
N THR A 225 -1.77 9.47 -11.30
CA THR A 225 -2.40 10.27 -10.25
C THR A 225 -1.87 9.94 -8.85
N GLU A 226 -1.15 8.83 -8.71
CA GLU A 226 -0.77 8.20 -7.43
C GLU A 226 0.74 8.01 -7.30
N TYR A 227 1.47 9.11 -7.43
CA TYR A 227 2.92 9.16 -7.32
C TYR A 227 3.37 9.99 -6.12
N GLN A 228 4.19 9.40 -5.25
CA GLN A 228 4.77 10.07 -4.07
C GLN A 228 6.29 9.85 -3.99
N GLY A 229 6.97 9.97 -5.13
CA GLY A 229 8.41 9.81 -5.23
C GLY A 229 9.20 11.08 -5.01
N MET A 230 8.77 12.21 -5.58
CA MET A 230 9.40 13.53 -5.39
C MET A 230 8.42 14.67 -5.62
N ASN A 231 8.56 15.76 -4.84
CA ASN A 231 7.86 17.03 -5.10
C ASN A 231 8.86 18.07 -5.66
N PRO A 232 8.87 18.34 -6.98
CA PRO A 232 9.84 19.24 -7.59
C PRO A 232 9.62 20.72 -7.20
N LEU A 233 8.50 21.08 -6.57
CA LEU A 233 8.20 22.45 -6.18
C LEU A 233 8.82 22.85 -4.83
N ILE A 234 9.38 21.90 -4.07
CA ILE A 234 9.89 22.16 -2.71
C ILE A 234 11.29 21.58 -2.56
N ASP A 235 11.37 20.26 -2.49
CA ASP A 235 12.61 19.51 -2.43
C ASP A 235 12.31 18.13 -3.01
N PRO A 236 12.81 17.82 -4.22
CA PRO A 236 12.59 16.52 -4.82
C PRO A 236 13.10 15.39 -3.92
N TRP A 237 14.12 15.63 -3.09
CA TRP A 237 14.73 14.64 -2.22
C TRP A 237 14.07 14.53 -0.84
N LYS A 238 13.00 15.30 -0.58
CA LYS A 238 12.23 15.16 0.65
C LYS A 238 11.37 13.91 0.54
N GLN A 239 11.79 12.86 1.22
CA GLN A 239 11.06 11.61 1.28
C GLN A 239 9.69 11.80 1.97
N TYR A 240 8.63 11.44 1.25
CA TYR A 240 7.25 11.59 1.72
C TYR A 240 6.84 10.47 2.66
N THR A 241 7.18 9.22 2.33
CA THR A 241 6.66 8.03 3.04
C THR A 241 7.48 6.77 2.81
N ILE A 242 7.36 5.84 3.76
CA ILE A 242 7.52 4.41 3.52
C ILE A 242 6.26 3.89 2.81
N MET A 243 6.42 3.21 1.68
CA MET A 243 5.34 2.93 0.71
C MET A 243 4.08 2.31 1.33
N HIS A 244 4.26 1.43 2.32
CA HIS A 244 3.16 0.71 2.98
C HIS A 244 2.37 1.59 3.95
N THR A 245 3.02 2.58 4.57
CA THR A 245 2.43 3.42 5.62
C THR A 245 1.29 4.25 5.06
N GLU A 246 1.56 5.08 4.06
CA GLU A 246 0.52 5.95 3.48
C GLU A 246 -0.47 5.16 2.62
N PHE A 247 -0.05 4.04 2.00
CA PHE A 247 -0.98 3.20 1.27
C PHE A 247 -2.03 2.57 2.22
N PHE A 248 -1.60 1.99 3.34
CA PHE A 248 -2.50 1.50 4.38
C PHE A 248 -3.41 2.60 4.94
N ARG A 249 -2.84 3.76 5.26
CA ARG A 249 -3.58 4.84 5.92
C ARG A 249 -4.61 5.50 5.03
N GLU A 250 -4.34 5.64 3.73
CA GLU A 250 -5.15 6.46 2.83
C GLU A 250 -5.77 5.70 1.64
N ARG A 251 -5.24 4.55 1.21
CA ARG A 251 -5.67 3.91 -0.07
C ARG A 251 -6.29 2.54 0.10
N ALA A 252 -5.71 1.70 0.96
CA ALA A 252 -6.19 0.35 1.19
C ALA A 252 -7.63 0.35 1.72
N GLN A 253 -8.47 -0.54 1.21
CA GLN A 253 -9.84 -0.70 1.67
C GLN A 253 -10.19 -2.17 1.87
N PRO A 254 -11.15 -2.48 2.77
CA PRO A 254 -11.69 -3.80 2.95
C PRO A 254 -12.18 -4.33 1.62
N GLY A 255 -11.86 -5.60 1.36
CA GLY A 255 -12.31 -6.31 0.18
C GLY A 255 -11.56 -5.96 -1.09
N MET A 256 -10.49 -5.16 -1.06
CA MET A 256 -9.62 -4.95 -2.23
C MET A 256 -8.61 -6.07 -2.42
N LEU A 257 -8.22 -6.34 -3.68
CA LEU A 257 -7.06 -7.15 -4.04
C LEU A 257 -5.88 -6.25 -4.49
N VAL A 258 -4.80 -6.27 -3.73
CA VAL A 258 -3.61 -5.42 -3.96
C VAL A 258 -2.39 -6.30 -4.22
N ILE A 259 -1.63 -5.96 -5.26
CA ILE A 259 -0.41 -6.65 -5.63
C ILE A 259 0.75 -5.67 -5.56
N GLY A 260 1.84 -6.06 -4.89
CA GLY A 260 3.02 -5.21 -4.78
C GLY A 260 4.31 -5.92 -5.08
N SER A 261 5.32 -5.16 -5.51
CA SER A 261 6.68 -5.64 -5.76
C SER A 261 7.58 -5.59 -4.52
N ASP A 262 6.97 -5.51 -3.34
CA ASP A 262 7.63 -5.57 -2.03
C ASP A 262 6.94 -6.62 -1.14
N SER A 263 7.71 -7.32 -0.30
CA SER A 263 7.16 -8.39 0.55
C SER A 263 6.12 -7.90 1.55
N HIS A 264 6.30 -6.69 2.08
CA HIS A 264 5.49 -6.13 3.16
C HIS A 264 4.21 -5.46 2.67
N THR A 265 3.85 -5.60 1.39
CA THR A 265 2.53 -5.23 0.86
C THR A 265 1.39 -5.87 1.67
N CYS A 266 1.63 -7.03 2.28
CA CYS A 266 0.73 -7.69 3.23
C CYS A 266 0.24 -6.80 4.39
N SER A 267 0.93 -5.71 4.72
CA SER A 267 0.55 -4.82 5.84
C SER A 267 -0.85 -4.25 5.69
N SER A 268 -1.33 -4.06 4.45
CA SER A 268 -2.70 -3.60 4.18
C SER A 268 -3.79 -4.61 4.55
N GLY A 269 -3.43 -5.88 4.77
CA GLY A 269 -4.37 -6.90 5.26
C GLY A 269 -4.93 -6.63 6.65
N SER A 270 -4.31 -5.72 7.40
CA SER A 270 -4.88 -5.14 8.63
C SER A 270 -6.27 -4.50 8.48
N LEU A 271 -6.64 -4.08 7.26
CA LEU A 271 -7.95 -3.51 6.94
C LEU A 271 -8.90 -4.48 6.23
N GLY A 272 -8.59 -5.78 6.19
CA GLY A 272 -9.37 -6.75 5.41
C GLY A 272 -9.17 -6.62 3.90
N CYS A 273 -8.03 -6.07 3.48
CA CYS A 273 -7.57 -6.04 2.09
C CYS A 273 -6.72 -7.28 1.81
N LEU A 274 -6.97 -8.00 0.71
CA LEU A 274 -6.09 -9.09 0.29
C LEU A 274 -4.88 -8.49 -0.43
N ALA A 275 -3.80 -8.24 0.30
CA ALA A 275 -2.61 -7.58 -0.23
C ALA A 275 -1.41 -8.55 -0.28
N ILE A 276 -0.80 -8.75 -1.45
CA ILE A 276 0.20 -9.81 -1.67
C ILE A 276 1.46 -9.22 -2.32
N GLY A 277 2.62 -9.54 -1.74
CA GLY A 277 3.93 -9.23 -2.32
C GLY A 277 4.35 -10.31 -3.34
N LEU A 278 4.55 -9.93 -4.60
CA LEU A 278 4.89 -10.82 -5.70
C LEU A 278 6.19 -10.42 -6.40
N GLY A 279 6.72 -11.36 -7.19
CA GLY A 279 7.91 -11.12 -8.01
C GLY A 279 7.64 -10.09 -9.10
N VAL A 280 8.70 -9.41 -9.54
CA VAL A 280 8.65 -8.31 -10.51
C VAL A 280 7.78 -8.63 -11.76
N ALA A 281 7.92 -9.83 -12.33
CA ALA A 281 7.14 -10.26 -13.51
C ALA A 281 5.65 -10.35 -13.21
N ASP A 282 5.31 -10.94 -12.07
CA ASP A 282 3.95 -11.18 -11.63
C ASP A 282 3.23 -9.87 -11.27
N VAL A 283 3.97 -8.82 -10.92
CA VAL A 283 3.45 -7.47 -10.68
C VAL A 283 3.33 -6.67 -11.99
N THR A 284 4.25 -6.86 -12.94
CA THR A 284 4.21 -6.17 -14.26
C THR A 284 3.02 -6.60 -15.11
N VAL A 285 2.59 -7.87 -15.06
CA VAL A 285 1.45 -8.37 -15.83
C VAL A 285 0.13 -7.61 -15.51
N PRO A 286 -0.33 -7.53 -14.25
CA PRO A 286 -1.55 -6.79 -13.93
C PRO A 286 -1.37 -5.27 -14.05
N LEU A 287 -0.15 -4.73 -13.98
CA LEU A 287 0.09 -3.32 -14.32
C LEU A 287 -0.30 -3.01 -15.78
N ILE A 288 0.02 -3.92 -16.70
CA ILE A 288 -0.25 -3.75 -18.14
C ILE A 288 -1.69 -4.14 -18.49
N THR A 289 -2.20 -5.22 -17.89
CA THR A 289 -3.43 -5.87 -18.33
C THR A 289 -4.64 -5.64 -17.41
N GLY A 290 -4.42 -5.20 -16.17
CA GLY A 290 -5.43 -5.12 -15.12
C GLY A 290 -5.71 -6.43 -14.41
N GLU A 291 -5.25 -7.56 -14.96
CA GLU A 291 -5.65 -8.89 -14.52
C GLU A 291 -4.42 -9.76 -14.23
N THR A 292 -4.58 -10.75 -13.35
CA THR A 292 -3.56 -11.80 -13.18
C THR A 292 -4.20 -13.14 -12.80
N TRP A 293 -3.39 -14.19 -12.74
CA TRP A 293 -3.83 -15.53 -12.37
C TRP A 293 -3.41 -15.87 -10.95
N PHE A 294 -4.32 -16.46 -10.17
CA PHE A 294 -3.97 -17.09 -8.90
C PHE A 294 -4.39 -18.55 -8.91
N LYS A 295 -3.53 -19.37 -8.32
CA LYS A 295 -3.98 -20.61 -7.69
C LYS A 295 -4.46 -20.24 -6.30
N VAL A 296 -5.74 -20.44 -6.01
CA VAL A 296 -6.34 -20.10 -4.71
C VAL A 296 -5.55 -20.82 -3.60
N PRO A 297 -4.88 -20.09 -2.68
CA PRO A 297 -4.08 -20.72 -1.63
C PRO A 297 -4.95 -21.33 -0.53
N GLU A 298 -4.37 -22.24 0.24
CA GLU A 298 -4.97 -22.65 1.52
C GLU A 298 -4.85 -21.52 2.55
N SER A 299 -5.79 -21.48 3.49
CA SER A 299 -5.79 -20.52 4.60
C SER A 299 -5.63 -21.21 5.94
N VAL A 300 -4.85 -20.60 6.83
CA VAL A 300 -4.77 -20.95 8.26
C VAL A 300 -5.45 -19.88 9.09
N ASN A 301 -6.17 -20.28 10.13
CA ASN A 301 -6.82 -19.34 11.05
C ASN A 301 -5.98 -19.16 12.31
N ILE A 302 -5.56 -17.92 12.59
CA ILE A 302 -5.04 -17.53 13.89
C ILE A 302 -6.15 -16.79 14.65
N ARG A 303 -6.78 -17.51 15.57
CA ARG A 303 -7.89 -17.03 16.36
C ARG A 303 -7.38 -16.33 17.63
N LEU A 304 -7.44 -15.00 17.62
CA LEU A 304 -7.04 -14.16 18.74
C LEU A 304 -8.16 -14.09 19.80
N VAL A 305 -7.82 -14.39 21.05
CA VAL A 305 -8.72 -14.34 22.20
C VAL A 305 -8.12 -13.52 23.34
N GLY A 306 -8.92 -13.22 24.36
CA GLY A 306 -8.45 -12.43 25.50
C GLY A 306 -8.25 -10.95 25.13
N LYS A 307 -7.70 -10.20 26.09
CA LYS A 307 -7.39 -8.78 25.97
C LYS A 307 -5.92 -8.56 26.28
N PRO A 308 -5.17 -7.82 25.45
CA PRO A 308 -3.76 -7.52 25.72
C PRO A 308 -3.61 -6.68 26.99
N SER A 309 -2.48 -6.87 27.68
CA SER A 309 -2.08 -5.99 28.78
C SER A 309 -1.86 -4.56 28.26
N PRO A 310 -2.06 -3.53 29.10
CA PRO A 310 -1.82 -2.14 28.70
C PRO A 310 -0.43 -1.91 28.10
N GLY A 311 -0.36 -1.20 26.98
CA GLY A 311 0.90 -0.88 26.30
C GLY A 311 1.51 -2.01 25.47
N ILE A 312 0.91 -3.20 25.47
CA ILE A 312 1.28 -4.30 24.56
C ILE A 312 0.67 -4.03 23.19
N GLY A 313 1.52 -3.93 22.18
CA GLY A 313 1.14 -3.56 20.81
C GLY A 313 1.11 -4.73 19.83
N GLY A 314 0.96 -4.38 18.55
CA GLY A 314 1.00 -5.35 17.46
C GLY A 314 2.34 -6.07 17.34
N LYS A 315 3.45 -5.36 17.58
CA LYS A 315 4.81 -5.93 17.53
C LYS A 315 5.01 -7.04 18.55
N ASP A 316 4.63 -6.83 19.80
CA ASP A 316 4.74 -7.86 20.85
C ASP A 316 3.83 -9.06 20.53
N THR A 317 2.64 -8.81 19.98
CA THR A 317 1.69 -9.86 19.58
C THR A 317 2.26 -10.75 18.47
N ILE A 318 2.84 -10.18 17.41
CA ILE A 318 3.42 -11.00 16.33
C ILE A 318 4.71 -11.70 16.75
N LEU A 319 5.51 -11.11 17.64
CA LEU A 319 6.65 -11.81 18.24
C LEU A 319 6.18 -13.00 19.09
N TYR A 320 5.09 -12.85 19.85
CA TYR A 320 4.50 -13.97 20.58
C TYR A 320 4.00 -15.08 19.64
N ILE A 321 3.31 -14.73 18.55
CA ILE A 321 2.89 -15.69 17.52
C ILE A 321 4.11 -16.43 16.93
N LEU A 322 5.18 -15.70 16.58
CA LEU A 322 6.44 -16.28 16.10
C LEU A 322 7.10 -17.19 17.14
N LYS A 323 7.03 -16.84 18.43
CA LYS A 323 7.55 -17.65 19.52
C LYS A 323 6.84 -19.00 19.59
N GLU A 324 5.51 -19.00 19.53
CA GLU A 324 4.66 -20.18 19.70
C GLU A 324 4.62 -21.06 18.44
N LEU A 325 4.45 -20.44 17.27
CA LEU A 325 4.23 -21.18 16.03
C LEU A 325 5.51 -21.40 15.23
N LYS A 326 6.55 -20.58 15.43
CA LYS A 326 7.80 -20.55 14.65
C LYS A 326 7.59 -20.12 13.20
N ARG A 327 8.68 -19.72 12.54
CA ARG A 327 8.65 -19.36 11.12
C ARG A 327 8.50 -20.61 10.25
N ASN A 328 7.81 -20.47 9.12
CA ASN A 328 7.76 -21.46 8.03
C ASN A 328 7.25 -22.84 8.45
N THR A 329 6.42 -22.89 9.48
CA THR A 329 5.77 -24.10 9.98
C THR A 329 4.30 -24.07 9.55
N VAL A 330 3.53 -23.21 10.19
CA VAL A 330 2.09 -23.10 10.06
C VAL A 330 1.72 -22.26 8.83
N ALA A 331 2.38 -21.12 8.64
CA ALA A 331 2.02 -20.15 7.61
C ALA A 331 2.61 -20.43 6.21
N ALA A 332 3.59 -21.32 6.10
CA ALA A 332 4.29 -21.58 4.83
C ALA A 332 3.32 -21.86 3.68
N GLU A 333 3.42 -21.05 2.60
CA GLU A 333 2.59 -21.15 1.39
C GLU A 333 1.07 -20.96 1.61
N ARG A 334 0.69 -20.34 2.73
CA ARG A 334 -0.72 -20.15 3.12
C ARG A 334 -1.06 -18.69 3.37
N ILE A 335 -2.33 -18.37 3.25
CA ILE A 335 -2.87 -17.10 3.74
C ILE A 335 -3.15 -17.24 5.23
N VAL A 336 -2.68 -16.29 6.04
CA VAL A 336 -2.97 -16.26 7.47
C VAL A 336 -4.16 -15.34 7.72
N GLU A 337 -5.27 -15.91 8.14
CA GLU A 337 -6.47 -15.15 8.52
C GLU A 337 -6.51 -14.96 10.04
N PHE A 338 -6.48 -13.70 10.48
CA PHE A 338 -6.64 -13.34 11.87
C PHE A 338 -8.12 -13.13 12.18
N THR A 339 -8.65 -13.93 13.11
CA THR A 339 -10.06 -13.93 13.51
C THR A 339 -10.22 -13.96 15.03
N GLY A 340 -11.46 -13.94 15.53
CA GLY A 340 -11.74 -14.15 16.94
C GLY A 340 -12.08 -12.87 17.73
N PRO A 341 -12.57 -13.03 18.96
CA PRO A 341 -13.07 -11.92 19.78
C PRO A 341 -11.97 -10.95 20.26
N GLY A 342 -10.70 -11.36 20.23
CA GLY A 342 -9.57 -10.51 20.62
C GLY A 342 -9.31 -9.34 19.66
N LEU A 343 -9.78 -9.43 18.40
CA LEU A 343 -9.58 -8.39 17.38
C LEU A 343 -10.07 -7.01 17.82
N GLN A 344 -11.17 -6.96 18.58
CA GLN A 344 -11.76 -5.71 19.04
C GLN A 344 -10.82 -4.87 19.93
N TYR A 345 -9.80 -5.49 20.52
CA TYR A 345 -8.81 -4.83 21.37
C TYR A 345 -7.56 -4.38 20.62
N LEU A 346 -7.45 -4.70 19.33
CA LEU A 346 -6.33 -4.29 18.48
C LEU A 346 -6.79 -3.17 17.55
N SER A 347 -6.08 -2.04 17.59
CA SER A 347 -6.23 -0.96 16.63
C SER A 347 -5.81 -1.39 15.22
N CYS A 348 -6.16 -0.59 14.20
CA CYS A 348 -5.68 -0.86 12.84
C CYS A 348 -4.15 -0.79 12.74
N ASP A 349 -3.49 0.08 13.51
CA ASP A 349 -2.03 0.20 13.56
C ASP A 349 -1.38 -1.05 14.21
N ALA A 350 -1.96 -1.59 15.28
CA ALA A 350 -1.51 -2.85 15.86
C ALA A 350 -1.70 -4.04 14.88
N ARG A 351 -2.84 -4.08 14.18
CA ARG A 351 -3.10 -5.08 13.12
C ARG A 351 -2.11 -4.92 11.95
N PHE A 352 -1.74 -3.69 11.60
CA PHE A 352 -0.76 -3.38 10.56
C PHE A 352 0.61 -3.98 10.91
N ALA A 353 1.10 -3.80 12.14
CA ALA A 353 2.36 -4.41 12.57
C ALA A 353 2.33 -5.95 12.52
N ILE A 354 1.18 -6.57 12.88
CA ILE A 354 1.01 -8.04 12.82
C ILE A 354 0.98 -8.54 11.37
N ALA A 355 0.17 -7.91 10.52
CA ALA A 355 0.04 -8.26 9.11
C ALA A 355 1.38 -8.08 8.36
N ASN A 356 2.12 -6.99 8.65
CA ASN A 356 3.43 -6.71 8.09
C ASN A 356 4.40 -7.89 8.28
N MET A 357 4.52 -8.40 9.49
CA MET A 357 5.46 -9.50 9.82
C MET A 357 4.94 -10.90 9.48
N THR A 358 3.80 -11.01 8.78
CA THR A 358 3.24 -12.30 8.38
C THR A 358 3.93 -12.92 7.15
N THR A 359 4.52 -12.08 6.30
CA THR A 359 4.84 -12.42 4.90
C THR A 359 6.12 -13.26 4.68
N VAL A 360 6.26 -13.75 3.44
CA VAL A 360 7.49 -14.25 2.81
C VAL A 360 8.13 -13.19 1.93
N SER A 361 9.45 -13.29 1.66
CA SER A 361 10.16 -12.24 0.91
C SER A 361 9.67 -12.03 -0.53
N THR A 362 9.08 -13.02 -1.19
CA THR A 362 8.40 -12.91 -2.50
C THR A 362 7.62 -14.20 -2.78
N TYR A 363 6.32 -14.13 -3.11
CA TYR A 363 5.59 -15.26 -3.67
C TYR A 363 5.62 -15.21 -5.21
N THR A 364 5.72 -16.36 -5.88
CA THR A 364 5.73 -16.45 -7.35
C THR A 364 4.45 -17.12 -7.84
N ILE A 365 3.78 -16.50 -8.81
CA ILE A 365 2.63 -17.11 -9.47
C ILE A 365 3.16 -18.21 -10.42
N ILE A 366 2.71 -19.45 -10.22
CA ILE A 366 3.10 -20.57 -11.09
C ILE A 366 2.35 -20.44 -12.43
N PRO A 367 3.03 -20.38 -13.59
CA PRO A 367 2.36 -20.36 -14.89
C PRO A 367 1.69 -21.71 -15.22
N PRO A 368 0.63 -21.74 -16.06
CA PRO A 368 -0.19 -22.93 -16.31
C PRO A 368 0.51 -24.09 -17.03
N PHE A 369 1.77 -23.93 -17.46
CA PHE A 369 2.55 -24.96 -18.14
C PHE A 369 3.99 -24.99 -17.60
N GLY A 370 4.24 -25.74 -16.54
CA GLY A 370 5.59 -25.96 -16.01
C GLY A 370 5.60 -26.88 -14.78
N GLU A 371 6.60 -27.77 -14.70
CA GLU A 371 6.85 -28.59 -13.52
C GLU A 371 7.14 -27.72 -12.29
N ILE A 372 6.70 -28.20 -11.12
CA ILE A 372 6.93 -27.63 -9.80
C ILE A 372 8.44 -27.60 -9.54
N GLN A 373 9.12 -26.51 -9.88
CA GLN A 373 10.40 -26.20 -9.26
C GLN A 373 10.09 -25.70 -7.86
N LYS A 374 10.48 -26.47 -6.84
CA LYS A 374 10.60 -25.98 -5.47
C LYS A 374 11.28 -24.61 -5.55
N SER A 375 10.53 -23.54 -5.31
CA SER A 375 11.13 -22.23 -5.19
C SER A 375 12.19 -22.35 -4.10
N THR A 376 13.40 -21.91 -4.41
CA THR A 376 14.46 -21.80 -3.41
C THR A 376 13.89 -20.88 -2.34
N LEU A 377 13.52 -21.44 -1.17
CA LEU A 377 13.00 -20.66 -0.04
C LEU A 377 13.92 -19.45 0.14
N SER A 378 13.40 -18.24 -0.11
CA SER A 378 14.12 -17.02 0.23
C SER A 378 14.43 -17.09 1.72
N THR A 379 15.68 -16.91 2.12
CA THR A 379 16.10 -17.01 3.54
C THR A 379 15.51 -15.92 4.43
N ASP A 380 14.89 -14.90 3.83
CA ASP A 380 14.40 -13.71 4.50
C ASP A 380 12.90 -13.80 4.81
N GLN A 381 12.50 -14.75 5.64
CA GLN A 381 11.10 -14.98 6.03
C GLN A 381 10.87 -14.67 7.51
N GLU A 382 9.83 -13.89 7.81
CA GLU A 382 9.37 -13.66 9.19
C GLU A 382 8.48 -14.81 9.67
N PHE A 383 7.16 -14.77 9.44
CA PHE A 383 6.27 -15.88 9.79
C PHE A 383 6.13 -16.91 8.67
N GLY A 384 6.24 -16.47 7.41
CA GLY A 384 6.26 -17.35 6.24
C GLY A 384 4.93 -17.50 5.49
N GLY A 385 3.95 -16.64 5.77
CA GLY A 385 2.68 -16.58 5.03
C GLY A 385 2.81 -15.92 3.66
N ILE A 386 1.92 -16.26 2.73
CA ILE A 386 1.73 -15.47 1.49
C ILE A 386 1.32 -14.04 1.85
N THR A 387 0.42 -13.91 2.81
CA THR A 387 -0.02 -12.64 3.38
C THR A 387 -0.77 -12.87 4.70
N GLY A 388 -0.96 -11.81 5.48
CA GLY A 388 -1.78 -11.80 6.68
C GLY A 388 -2.97 -10.87 6.50
N ILE A 389 -4.18 -11.35 6.79
CA ILE A 389 -5.42 -10.58 6.63
C ILE A 389 -6.29 -10.67 7.87
N PHE A 390 -6.83 -9.53 8.31
CA PHE A 390 -7.76 -9.43 9.42
C PHE A 390 -9.20 -9.38 8.91
N THR A 391 -10.11 -10.04 9.63
CA THR A 391 -11.55 -9.80 9.39
C THR A 391 -11.88 -8.34 9.72
N PRO A 392 -12.34 -7.54 8.76
CA PRO A 392 -12.63 -6.12 8.99
C PRO A 392 -13.84 -5.99 9.92
N ASP A 393 -13.77 -5.08 10.88
CA ASP A 393 -14.78 -4.87 11.91
C ASP A 393 -15.10 -3.37 12.09
N GLN A 394 -15.75 -3.02 13.20
CA GLN A 394 -16.06 -1.63 13.50
C GLN A 394 -14.81 -0.74 13.57
N THR A 395 -13.71 -1.26 14.10
CA THR A 395 -12.44 -0.52 14.21
C THR A 395 -11.91 -0.17 12.82
N THR A 396 -11.96 -1.12 11.89
CA THR A 396 -11.61 -0.89 10.48
C THR A 396 -12.53 0.14 9.81
N HIS A 397 -13.85 0.00 10.00
CA HIS A 397 -14.83 0.93 9.45
C HIS A 397 -14.64 2.36 9.97
N ASP A 398 -14.38 2.52 11.27
CA ASP A 398 -14.17 3.83 11.89
C ASP A 398 -12.85 4.45 11.41
N PHE A 399 -11.78 3.66 11.28
CA PHE A 399 -10.49 4.10 10.75
C PHE A 399 -10.61 4.68 9.33
N ILE A 400 -11.31 3.98 8.43
CA ILE A 400 -11.50 4.45 7.04
C ILE A 400 -12.34 5.73 7.01
N ASN A 401 -13.44 5.79 7.77
CA ASN A 401 -14.30 6.96 7.78
C ASN A 401 -13.63 8.22 8.36
N GLN A 402 -12.56 8.05 9.13
CA GLN A 402 -11.75 9.14 9.71
C GLN A 402 -10.71 9.74 8.76
N ARG A 403 -10.45 9.14 7.59
CA ARG A 403 -9.51 9.68 6.59
C ARG A 403 -9.88 11.12 6.18
N LYS A 404 -8.93 11.93 5.72
CA LYS A 404 -9.25 13.31 5.33
C LYS A 404 -9.99 13.36 3.99
N SER A 405 -9.46 12.68 2.97
CA SER A 405 -10.01 12.73 1.61
C SER A 405 -11.29 11.91 1.46
N PRO A 406 -12.39 12.47 0.93
CA PRO A 406 -13.62 11.71 0.66
C PRO A 406 -13.40 10.52 -0.30
N ARG A 407 -12.51 10.66 -1.29
CA ARG A 407 -12.18 9.60 -2.26
C ARG A 407 -11.64 8.35 -1.57
N ASN A 408 -10.86 8.57 -0.52
CA ASN A 408 -10.20 7.52 0.26
C ASN A 408 -11.15 6.77 1.22
N LYS A 409 -12.45 7.11 1.20
CA LYS A 409 -13.53 6.48 1.97
C LYS A 409 -14.55 5.74 1.09
N LYS A 410 -14.48 5.92 -0.22
CA LYS A 410 -15.41 5.34 -1.19
C LYS A 410 -14.88 3.98 -1.64
N ASN A 411 -15.76 2.99 -1.84
CA ASN A 411 -15.47 1.64 -2.37
C ASN A 411 -15.07 0.56 -1.35
N SER A 412 -15.32 0.76 -0.06
CA SER A 412 -15.08 -0.28 0.95
C SER A 412 -16.12 -1.40 0.82
N LYS A 413 -15.65 -2.64 0.66
CA LYS A 413 -16.47 -3.85 0.58
C LYS A 413 -16.13 -4.76 1.76
N TYR A 414 -17.06 -4.91 2.70
CA TYR A 414 -16.78 -5.66 3.93
C TYR A 414 -17.13 -7.13 3.73
N PHE A 415 -16.14 -7.99 3.78
CA PHE A 415 -16.33 -9.45 3.81
C PHE A 415 -15.98 -10.00 5.19
N ARG A 416 -16.54 -11.16 5.52
CA ARG A 416 -16.17 -11.95 6.70
C ARG A 416 -16.14 -13.43 6.32
N PRO A 417 -15.28 -14.26 6.94
CA PRO A 417 -15.33 -15.69 6.68
C PRO A 417 -16.70 -16.26 7.05
N ASP A 418 -17.13 -17.29 6.32
CA ASP A 418 -18.34 -18.03 6.67
C ASP A 418 -18.15 -18.81 7.99
N GLU A 419 -19.25 -19.08 8.69
CA GLU A 419 -19.21 -19.83 9.97
C GLU A 419 -18.70 -21.27 9.79
N ASP A 420 -18.96 -21.87 8.63
CA ASP A 420 -18.51 -23.19 8.18
C ASP A 420 -17.29 -23.12 7.23
N ALA A 421 -16.57 -21.99 7.19
CA ALA A 421 -15.35 -21.86 6.39
C ALA A 421 -14.31 -22.90 6.82
N VAL A 422 -13.69 -23.57 5.84
CA VAL A 422 -12.71 -24.63 6.09
C VAL A 422 -11.31 -24.05 6.07
N TYR A 423 -10.61 -24.17 7.19
CA TYR A 423 -9.19 -23.85 7.33
C TYR A 423 -8.38 -25.13 7.42
N ILE A 424 -7.16 -25.14 6.86
CA ILE A 424 -6.28 -26.31 6.96
C ILE A 424 -5.84 -26.57 8.41
N GLU A 425 -5.72 -25.49 9.19
CA GLU A 425 -5.43 -25.53 10.61
C GLU A 425 -6.01 -24.29 11.31
N THR A 426 -6.28 -24.40 12.61
CA THR A 426 -6.68 -23.27 13.45
C THR A 426 -5.86 -23.25 14.73
N HIS A 427 -5.21 -22.12 15.01
CA HIS A 427 -4.45 -21.89 16.24
C HIS A 427 -5.10 -20.81 17.08
N THR A 428 -5.21 -21.04 18.40
CA THR A 428 -5.73 -20.02 19.32
C THR A 428 -4.58 -19.32 20.02
N ILE A 429 -4.56 -17.98 19.96
CA ILE A 429 -3.55 -17.14 20.62
C ILE A 429 -4.24 -16.27 21.65
N ASP A 430 -3.87 -16.42 22.91
CA ASP A 430 -4.40 -15.62 24.01
C ASP A 430 -3.58 -14.33 24.19
N LEU A 431 -4.20 -13.20 23.85
CA LEU A 431 -3.60 -11.87 23.96
C LEU A 431 -3.26 -11.50 25.41
N SER A 432 -3.92 -12.10 26.40
CA SER A 432 -3.63 -11.83 27.83
C SER A 432 -2.27 -12.39 28.28
N LEU A 433 -1.71 -13.34 27.54
CA LEU A 433 -0.39 -13.93 27.79
C LEU A 433 0.75 -13.16 27.10
N VAL A 434 0.42 -12.21 26.23
CA VAL A 434 1.42 -11.41 25.52
C VAL A 434 2.07 -10.44 26.49
N GLN A 435 3.40 -10.44 26.48
CA GLN A 435 4.28 -9.53 27.23
C GLN A 435 5.31 -8.91 26.29
N SER A 436 6.25 -8.12 26.80
CA SER A 436 7.33 -7.57 25.98
C SER A 436 8.36 -8.65 25.64
N PHE A 437 8.72 -8.72 24.35
CA PHE A 437 9.63 -9.73 23.82
C PHE A 437 10.80 -9.10 23.05
N VAL A 438 11.89 -9.86 22.91
CA VAL A 438 13.00 -9.56 22.02
C VAL A 438 13.22 -10.74 21.07
N ALA A 439 13.24 -10.49 19.76
CA ALA A 439 13.73 -11.44 18.77
C ALA A 439 15.24 -11.26 18.62
N ARG A 440 16.01 -12.29 18.99
CA ARG A 440 17.47 -12.22 19.01
C ARG A 440 18.03 -12.41 17.61
N TYR A 441 19.08 -11.65 17.30
CA TYR A 441 19.85 -11.84 16.08
C TYR A 441 20.36 -13.30 15.96
N PRO A 442 20.39 -13.92 14.77
CA PRO A 442 19.96 -13.39 13.46
C PRO A 442 18.56 -13.84 13.02
N SER A 443 17.73 -14.38 13.92
CA SER A 443 16.48 -15.04 13.55
C SER A 443 15.26 -14.32 14.12
N PRO A 444 14.24 -13.97 13.29
CA PRO A 444 13.06 -13.26 13.78
C PRO A 444 12.14 -14.14 14.65
N ASP A 445 12.28 -15.47 14.58
CA ASP A 445 11.53 -16.45 15.38
C ASP A 445 12.26 -16.94 16.64
N ASP A 446 13.50 -16.47 16.88
CA ASP A 446 14.22 -16.66 18.14
C ASP A 446 13.77 -15.61 19.17
N VAL A 447 12.51 -15.73 19.57
CA VAL A 447 11.81 -14.79 20.44
C VAL A 447 11.89 -15.25 21.89
N VAL A 448 12.42 -14.38 22.75
CA VAL A 448 12.49 -14.59 24.20
C VAL A 448 11.80 -13.45 24.95
N PRO A 449 11.23 -13.69 26.13
CA PRO A 449 10.80 -12.63 27.04
C PRO A 449 11.92 -11.63 27.28
N ILE A 450 11.58 -10.33 27.34
CA ILE A 450 12.60 -9.27 27.51
C ILE A 450 13.43 -9.44 28.79
N SER A 451 12.86 -10.06 29.83
CA SER A 451 13.51 -10.35 31.10
C SER A 451 14.72 -11.30 30.97
N GLU A 452 14.75 -12.18 29.95
CA GLU A 452 15.88 -13.10 29.72
C GLU A 452 17.12 -12.40 29.18
N VAL A 453 16.95 -11.24 28.53
CA VAL A 453 18.02 -10.45 27.90
C VAL A 453 18.22 -9.09 28.57
N GLN A 454 17.59 -8.89 29.73
CA GLN A 454 17.67 -7.65 30.48
C GLN A 454 19.14 -7.32 30.83
N GLY A 455 19.53 -6.07 30.61
CA GLY A 455 20.89 -5.59 30.83
C GLY A 455 21.86 -5.84 29.67
N MET A 456 21.44 -6.50 28.58
CA MET A 456 22.25 -6.62 27.36
C MET A 456 22.66 -5.23 26.86
N HIS A 457 23.96 -5.02 26.68
CA HIS A 457 24.53 -3.76 26.20
C HIS A 457 24.13 -3.47 24.76
N LEU A 458 23.83 -2.20 24.47
CA LEU A 458 23.44 -1.71 23.16
C LEU A 458 24.38 -0.58 22.71
N ASP A 459 24.85 -0.65 21.48
CA ASP A 459 25.55 0.46 20.81
C ASP A 459 24.56 1.40 20.11
N GLY A 460 23.36 0.90 19.77
CA GLY A 460 22.34 1.69 19.10
C GLY A 460 20.90 1.25 19.36
N CYS A 461 20.00 2.23 19.33
CA CYS A 461 18.54 2.06 19.42
C CYS A 461 17.87 2.71 18.22
N PHE A 462 17.03 1.96 17.50
CA PHE A 462 16.33 2.45 16.31
C PHE A 462 14.82 2.22 16.39
N ILE A 463 14.04 3.30 16.36
CA ILE A 463 12.58 3.26 16.29
C ILE A 463 12.14 3.72 14.90
N GLY A 464 11.47 2.87 14.13
CA GLY A 464 11.02 3.21 12.78
C GLY A 464 10.87 1.97 11.88
N ALA A 465 11.09 2.16 10.57
CA ALA A 465 10.84 1.17 9.51
C ALA A 465 9.35 0.89 9.23
N CYS A 466 9.08 0.04 8.22
CA CYS A 466 7.75 -0.23 7.69
C CYS A 466 6.80 -0.97 8.65
N THR A 467 7.29 -1.45 9.81
CA THR A 467 6.47 -2.14 10.83
C THR A 467 5.99 -1.20 11.92
N THR A 468 6.66 -0.06 12.13
CA THR A 468 6.35 0.88 13.22
C THR A 468 5.28 1.86 12.75
N ALA A 469 4.09 1.76 13.32
CA ALA A 469 2.95 2.60 12.98
C ALA A 469 2.93 3.91 13.78
N GLU A 470 1.94 4.77 13.53
CA GLU A 470 1.79 6.05 14.24
C GLU A 470 1.54 5.82 15.73
N GLU A 471 0.68 4.84 16.05
CA GLU A 471 0.42 4.44 17.44
C GLU A 471 1.68 4.07 18.21
N ASP A 472 2.59 3.30 17.59
CA ASP A 472 3.83 2.87 18.23
C ASP A 472 4.74 4.07 18.56
N LEU A 473 4.80 5.06 17.68
CA LEU A 473 5.58 6.29 17.86
C LEU A 473 4.99 7.18 18.96
N ILE A 474 3.66 7.29 19.03
CA ILE A 474 2.97 8.02 20.10
C ILE A 474 3.20 7.34 21.44
N LEU A 475 3.01 6.02 21.50
CA LEU A 475 3.17 5.24 22.72
C LEU A 475 4.61 5.30 23.25
N ALA A 476 5.60 5.12 22.37
CA ALA A 476 7.00 5.26 22.72
C ALA A 476 7.33 6.67 23.23
N ALA A 477 6.82 7.73 22.60
CA ALA A 477 7.01 9.09 23.08
C ALA A 477 6.40 9.32 24.46
N MET A 478 5.20 8.80 24.73
CA MET A 478 4.58 8.92 26.05
C MET A 478 5.38 8.20 27.14
N VAL A 479 5.97 7.05 26.82
CA VAL A 479 6.84 6.31 27.73
C VAL A 479 8.15 7.06 27.99
N LEU A 480 8.75 7.68 26.97
CA LEU A 480 9.92 8.55 27.13
C LEU A 480 9.60 9.76 28.01
N ASP A 481 8.49 10.45 27.75
CA ASP A 481 8.03 11.61 28.55
C ASP A 481 7.86 11.22 30.03
N LEU A 482 7.25 10.05 30.30
CA LEU A 482 7.11 9.53 31.65
C LEU A 482 8.47 9.20 32.29
N GLY A 483 9.37 8.54 31.56
CA GLY A 483 10.73 8.23 32.02
C GLY A 483 11.51 9.50 32.39
N LEU A 484 11.48 10.52 31.53
CA LEU A 484 12.12 11.82 31.77
C LEU A 484 11.57 12.51 33.03
N LYS A 485 10.24 12.49 33.24
CA LYS A 485 9.60 13.02 34.45
C LYS A 485 10.00 12.26 35.72
N LYS A 486 10.26 10.96 35.62
CA LYS A 486 10.78 10.12 36.70
C LYS A 486 12.29 10.29 36.96
N GLY A 487 12.95 11.17 36.22
CA GLY A 487 14.38 11.46 36.38
C GLY A 487 15.29 10.59 35.54
N TYR A 488 14.77 9.78 34.62
CA TYR A 488 15.60 9.01 33.70
C TYR A 488 16.28 9.99 32.74
N ARG A 489 17.54 9.75 32.40
CA ARG A 489 18.32 10.64 31.53
C ARG A 489 19.10 9.79 30.53
N PRO A 490 19.13 10.18 29.24
CA PRO A 490 19.88 9.45 28.24
C PRO A 490 21.38 9.54 28.53
N THR A 491 22.09 8.43 28.37
CA THR A 491 23.56 8.42 28.40
C THR A 491 24.14 9.17 27.21
N SER A 492 25.31 9.78 27.39
CA SER A 492 26.03 10.44 26.29
C SER A 492 26.56 9.46 25.24
N ALA A 493 26.81 8.21 25.62
CA ALA A 493 27.17 7.13 24.71
C ALA A 493 25.92 6.49 24.08
N GLY A 494 26.11 5.90 22.89
CA GLY A 494 25.08 5.17 22.15
C GLY A 494 24.36 6.02 21.09
N LYS A 495 24.00 5.38 19.99
CA LYS A 495 23.25 5.99 18.88
C LYS A 495 21.75 5.82 19.09
N ARG A 496 20.96 6.87 18.89
CA ARG A 496 19.51 6.83 19.03
C ARG A 496 18.87 7.51 17.84
N LYS A 497 18.06 6.77 17.09
CA LYS A 497 17.40 7.29 15.89
C LYS A 497 15.92 6.93 15.89
N VAL A 498 15.07 7.91 15.65
CA VAL A 498 13.64 7.70 15.41
C VAL A 498 13.29 8.17 14.01
N VAL A 499 12.61 7.34 13.23
CA VAL A 499 12.21 7.64 11.85
C VAL A 499 10.71 7.38 11.70
N PRO A 500 9.89 8.43 11.60
CA PRO A 500 8.46 8.30 11.32
C PRO A 500 8.19 7.67 9.94
N GLY A 501 7.08 6.96 9.78
CA GLY A 501 6.75 6.29 8.51
C GLY A 501 6.29 7.21 7.37
N SER A 502 5.90 8.45 7.67
CA SER A 502 5.48 9.44 6.67
C SER A 502 5.55 10.87 7.20
N LEU A 503 5.54 11.87 6.30
CA LEU A 503 5.48 13.29 6.66
C LEU A 503 4.21 13.65 7.45
N PRO A 504 2.99 13.15 7.12
CA PRO A 504 1.80 13.37 7.94
C PRO A 504 1.97 12.93 9.39
N ILE A 505 2.63 11.78 9.61
CA ILE A 505 2.91 11.26 10.94
C ILE A 505 3.92 12.17 11.67
N LEU A 506 5.01 12.55 10.99
CA LEU A 506 6.00 13.47 11.56
C LEU A 506 5.36 14.81 11.98
N HIS A 507 4.52 15.38 11.13
CA HIS A 507 3.80 16.63 11.43
C HIS A 507 2.91 16.47 12.67
N ARG A 508 2.17 15.36 12.76
CA ARG A 508 1.35 15.08 13.94
C ARG A 508 2.18 14.92 15.22
N LEU A 509 3.34 14.27 15.16
CA LEU A 509 4.25 14.18 16.31
C LEU A 509 4.74 15.56 16.75
N GLN A 510 5.01 16.47 15.81
CA GLN A 510 5.39 17.87 16.10
C GLN A 510 4.24 18.66 16.74
N ASP A 511 3.02 18.53 16.23
CA ASP A 511 1.82 19.16 16.81
C ASP A 511 1.57 18.72 18.26
N LEU A 512 1.85 17.46 18.56
CA LEU A 512 1.76 16.89 19.91
C LEU A 512 2.96 17.22 20.79
N GLY A 513 4.03 17.81 20.23
CA GLY A 513 5.29 18.10 20.91
C GLY A 513 6.15 16.86 21.22
N PHE A 514 5.84 15.71 20.60
CA PHE A 514 6.55 14.46 20.83
C PHE A 514 7.90 14.40 20.11
N ASP A 515 8.11 15.18 19.05
CA ASP A 515 9.43 15.40 18.44
C ASP A 515 10.45 15.91 19.47
N LYS A 516 10.04 16.83 20.34
CA LYS A 516 10.86 17.36 21.43
C LYS A 516 11.13 16.33 22.51
N VAL A 517 10.14 15.51 22.84
CA VAL A 517 10.30 14.41 23.81
C VAL A 517 11.36 13.41 23.32
N TYR A 518 11.31 13.04 22.04
CA TYR A 518 12.35 12.20 21.43
C TYR A 518 13.73 12.86 21.52
N ALA A 519 13.83 14.15 21.17
CA ALA A 519 15.08 14.91 21.25
C ALA A 519 15.62 15.01 22.70
N ASP A 520 14.76 15.26 23.68
CA ASP A 520 15.11 15.31 25.11
C ASP A 520 15.57 13.94 25.65
N ALA A 521 15.06 12.84 25.06
CA ALA A 521 15.53 11.48 25.29
C ALA A 521 16.77 11.11 24.45
N GLY A 522 17.36 12.06 23.74
CA GLY A 522 18.61 11.89 22.98
C GLY A 522 18.45 11.26 21.60
N PHE A 523 17.23 11.11 21.08
CA PHE A 523 17.00 10.61 19.73
C PHE A 523 17.23 11.70 18.69
N GLU A 524 17.91 11.33 17.60
CA GLU A 524 17.87 12.08 16.36
C GLU A 524 16.59 11.71 15.59
N VAL A 525 15.77 12.70 15.25
CA VAL A 525 14.59 12.50 14.39
C VAL A 525 15.04 12.51 12.93
N GLY A 526 14.84 11.40 12.23
CA GLY A 526 15.20 11.25 10.82
C GLY A 526 14.11 11.67 9.84
N VAL A 527 14.50 11.75 8.57
CA VAL A 527 13.55 11.88 7.46
C VAL A 527 12.73 10.60 7.33
N PRO A 528 11.42 10.68 7.01
CA PRO A 528 10.62 9.48 6.82
C PRO A 528 11.26 8.55 5.80
N GLY A 529 11.32 7.25 6.07
CA GLY A 529 11.88 6.27 5.15
C GLY A 529 12.41 4.99 5.79
N CYS A 530 12.91 4.08 4.95
CA CYS A 530 13.40 2.78 5.42
C CYS A 530 14.61 2.87 6.37
N SER A 531 15.50 3.87 6.22
CA SER A 531 16.66 4.12 7.09
C SER A 531 17.46 2.83 7.41
N TYR A 532 17.74 2.56 8.69
CA TYR A 532 18.49 1.38 9.15
C TYR A 532 17.83 0.03 8.83
N CYS A 533 16.56 -0.03 8.40
CA CYS A 533 15.83 -1.28 8.15
C CYS A 533 16.53 -2.20 7.14
N VAL A 534 17.02 -1.64 6.03
CA VAL A 534 17.64 -2.39 4.92
C VAL A 534 19.12 -2.02 4.76
N GLY A 535 19.60 -0.99 5.47
CA GLY A 535 20.99 -0.52 5.34
C GLY A 535 21.37 -0.07 3.91
N MET A 536 20.39 0.24 3.06
CA MET A 536 20.59 0.62 1.65
C MET A 536 20.64 2.13 1.44
N SER A 537 20.02 2.91 2.33
CA SER A 537 20.02 4.38 2.29
C SER A 537 21.26 4.95 3.01
N ALA A 538 21.15 6.18 3.52
CA ALA A 538 22.22 6.91 4.20
C ALA A 538 22.63 6.29 5.56
N ASP A 539 21.70 5.62 6.24
CA ASP A 539 21.91 5.07 7.59
C ASP A 539 22.35 3.59 7.53
N LYS A 540 23.49 3.27 8.16
CA LYS A 540 24.04 1.91 8.27
C LYS A 540 24.69 1.68 9.62
N ALA A 541 24.38 0.54 10.24
CA ALA A 541 25.03 0.09 11.47
C ALA A 541 26.46 -0.38 11.17
N ALA A 542 27.40 -0.07 12.07
CA ALA A 542 28.79 -0.48 11.90
C ALA A 542 29.01 -1.93 12.33
N LYS A 543 30.11 -2.52 11.86
CA LYS A 543 30.49 -3.89 12.19
C LYS A 543 30.69 -4.06 13.70
N GLY A 544 30.04 -5.07 14.27
CA GLY A 544 30.13 -5.41 15.69
C GLY A 544 29.20 -4.60 16.60
N GLU A 545 28.50 -3.59 16.09
CA GLU A 545 27.53 -2.83 16.89
C GLU A 545 26.29 -3.69 17.18
N VAL A 546 25.87 -3.68 18.44
CA VAL A 546 24.65 -4.33 18.91
C VAL A 546 23.51 -3.32 18.96
N TRP A 547 22.47 -3.57 18.17
CA TRP A 547 21.31 -2.71 18.03
C TRP A 547 20.06 -3.36 18.61
N LEU A 548 19.18 -2.54 19.17
CA LEU A 548 17.78 -2.89 19.44
C LEU A 548 16.87 -2.04 18.56
N SER A 549 15.98 -2.67 17.80
CA SER A 549 15.18 -2.01 16.78
C SER A 549 13.72 -2.44 16.74
N SER A 550 12.82 -1.53 16.37
CA SER A 550 11.42 -1.83 16.10
C SER A 550 11.11 -2.29 14.67
N GLN A 551 12.14 -2.58 13.86
CA GLN A 551 12.00 -3.13 12.51
C GLN A 551 11.50 -4.59 12.51
N ASN A 552 11.25 -5.16 11.33
CA ASN A 552 10.74 -6.52 11.12
C ASN A 552 11.81 -7.61 10.94
N ARG A 553 12.98 -7.28 10.41
CA ARG A 553 14.01 -8.28 10.04
C ARG A 553 15.33 -8.07 10.79
N ASN A 554 15.94 -9.15 11.25
CA ASN A 554 17.24 -9.16 11.94
C ASN A 554 18.27 -10.12 11.32
N PHE A 555 18.11 -10.48 10.04
CA PHE A 555 19.07 -11.34 9.35
C PHE A 555 20.47 -10.72 9.29
N GLU A 556 21.46 -11.58 9.03
CA GLU A 556 22.84 -11.16 8.92
C GLU A 556 23.01 -10.02 7.90
N ASN A 557 23.78 -9.01 8.26
CA ASN A 557 24.08 -7.84 7.43
C ASN A 557 22.87 -6.93 7.09
N ARG A 558 21.69 -7.17 7.68
CA ARG A 558 20.47 -6.44 7.32
C ARG A 558 20.54 -4.93 7.59
N MET A 559 21.06 -4.52 8.75
CA MET A 559 21.23 -3.09 9.09
C MET A 559 22.56 -2.50 8.61
N GLY A 560 23.44 -3.34 8.07
CA GLY A 560 24.83 -3.01 7.76
C GLY A 560 25.74 -4.22 7.96
N THR A 561 26.81 -4.31 7.18
CA THR A 561 27.69 -5.48 7.16
C THR A 561 28.31 -5.76 8.54
N GLY A 562 28.05 -6.96 9.07
CA GLY A 562 28.53 -7.43 10.36
C GLY A 562 27.92 -6.74 11.59
N SER A 563 26.79 -6.05 11.43
CA SER A 563 26.00 -5.51 12.54
C SER A 563 25.11 -6.59 13.17
N ILE A 564 24.77 -6.42 14.45
CA ILE A 564 23.89 -7.31 15.21
C ILE A 564 22.61 -6.54 15.51
N GLY A 565 21.50 -6.88 14.85
CA GLY A 565 20.21 -6.24 15.08
C GLY A 565 19.27 -7.14 15.88
N ASN A 566 18.77 -6.70 17.04
CA ASN A 566 17.71 -7.39 17.78
C ASN A 566 16.39 -6.66 17.57
N LEU A 567 15.26 -7.38 17.56
CA LEU A 567 13.94 -6.79 17.32
C LEU A 567 13.13 -6.72 18.61
N ALA A 568 12.45 -5.60 18.84
CA ALA A 568 11.50 -5.44 19.95
C ALA A 568 10.38 -4.45 19.57
N SER A 569 9.41 -4.22 20.45
CA SER A 569 8.45 -3.12 20.31
C SER A 569 9.12 -1.75 20.43
N ALA A 570 8.56 -0.73 19.77
CA ALA A 570 9.06 0.65 19.86
C ALA A 570 9.17 1.14 21.32
N VAL A 571 8.23 0.71 22.15
CA VAL A 571 8.23 0.95 23.60
C VAL A 571 9.45 0.35 24.29
N SER A 572 9.74 -0.92 24.02
CA SER A 572 10.91 -1.61 24.59
C SER A 572 12.22 -0.94 24.16
N VAL A 573 12.30 -0.51 22.89
CA VAL A 573 13.44 0.26 22.37
C VAL A 573 13.57 1.61 23.06
N ALA A 574 12.45 2.32 23.24
CA ALA A 574 12.42 3.63 23.88
C ALA A 574 12.94 3.57 25.32
N VAL A 575 12.45 2.63 26.14
CA VAL A 575 12.93 2.49 27.52
C VAL A 575 14.39 2.09 27.57
N SER A 576 14.81 1.15 26.72
CA SER A 576 16.20 0.67 26.64
C SER A 576 17.19 1.75 26.17
N SER A 577 16.71 2.81 25.53
CA SER A 577 17.55 3.91 25.05
C SER A 577 18.12 4.80 26.16
N PHE A 578 17.53 4.82 27.36
CA PHE A 578 18.01 5.72 28.41
C PHE A 578 19.44 5.37 28.85
N ASP A 579 19.70 4.11 29.16
CA ASP A 579 21.00 3.63 29.63
C ASP A 579 21.76 2.76 28.62
N MET A 580 21.20 2.62 27.41
CA MET A 580 21.72 1.77 26.33
C MET A 580 21.85 0.30 26.76
N LYS A 581 20.88 -0.17 27.52
CA LYS A 581 20.74 -1.58 27.88
C LYS A 581 19.30 -2.03 27.68
N VAL A 582 19.14 -3.28 27.28
CA VAL A 582 17.79 -3.85 27.16
C VAL A 582 17.08 -3.79 28.51
N THR A 583 15.95 -3.10 28.53
CA THR A 583 15.19 -2.81 29.74
C THR A 583 13.71 -3.14 29.53
N ASP A 584 13.12 -3.87 30.48
CA ASP A 584 11.70 -4.18 30.48
C ASP A 584 10.86 -2.91 30.69
N PRO A 585 9.95 -2.56 29.75
CA PRO A 585 9.14 -1.36 29.87
C PRO A 585 7.98 -1.47 30.88
N LYS A 586 7.74 -2.65 31.46
CA LYS A 586 6.56 -2.94 32.31
C LYS A 586 6.32 -1.89 33.40
N SER A 587 7.36 -1.48 34.13
CA SER A 587 7.22 -0.51 35.23
C SER A 587 6.74 0.88 34.78
N LEU A 588 7.07 1.28 33.54
CA LEU A 588 6.60 2.53 32.96
C LEU A 588 5.22 2.36 32.32
N LEU A 589 4.94 1.20 31.72
CA LEU A 589 3.64 0.88 31.14
C LEU A 589 2.53 0.78 32.19
N ASP A 590 2.82 0.16 33.34
CA ASP A 590 1.84 0.00 34.43
C ASP A 590 1.38 1.36 35.02
N GLU A 591 2.16 2.43 34.83
CA GLU A 591 1.86 3.80 35.27
C GLU A 591 1.44 4.75 34.13
N LEU A 592 1.32 4.23 32.90
CA LEU A 592 0.98 5.03 31.74
C LEU A 592 -0.49 5.49 31.79
N ASP A 593 -0.73 6.76 31.46
CA ASP A 593 -2.10 7.27 31.30
C ASP A 593 -2.73 6.74 30.00
N LEU A 594 -3.46 5.62 30.12
CA LEU A 594 -4.15 4.98 29.01
C LEU A 594 -5.30 5.82 28.45
N HIS A 595 -5.93 6.66 29.28
CA HIS A 595 -7.00 7.54 28.80
C HIS A 595 -6.41 8.62 27.88
N ARG A 596 -5.25 9.17 28.23
CA ARG A 596 -4.50 10.07 27.35
C ARG A 596 -4.11 9.36 26.06
N LEU A 597 -3.58 8.14 26.12
CA LEU A 597 -3.24 7.36 24.92
C LEU A 597 -4.46 7.18 24.00
N GLU A 598 -5.59 6.70 24.53
CA GLU A 598 -6.84 6.55 23.76
C GLU A 598 -7.30 7.89 23.14
N SER A 599 -7.14 9.00 23.85
CA SER A 599 -7.51 10.33 23.33
C SER A 599 -6.59 10.83 22.23
N LEU A 600 -5.34 10.40 22.20
CA LEU A 600 -4.35 10.76 21.17
C LEU A 600 -4.50 9.91 19.91
N LEU A 601 -4.87 8.63 20.08
CA LEU A 601 -5.10 7.70 18.97
C LEU A 601 -6.45 7.93 18.29
N ARG A 602 -7.45 8.42 19.02
CA ARG A 602 -8.71 8.90 18.43
C ARG A 602 -8.51 10.33 17.90
N PRO A 603 -8.87 10.64 16.64
CA PRO A 603 -8.82 12.03 16.19
C PRO A 603 -9.75 12.90 17.04
N ALA A 604 -9.38 14.18 17.18
CA ALA A 604 -10.19 15.19 17.86
C ALA A 604 -11.66 15.08 17.41
N PRO A 605 -12.64 15.17 18.34
CA PRO A 605 -14.03 14.94 17.98
C PRO A 605 -14.47 15.96 16.93
N LEU A 606 -14.68 15.50 15.70
CA LEU A 606 -15.58 16.18 14.79
C LEU A 606 -16.91 16.30 15.54
N LEU A 607 -17.29 17.55 15.81
CA LEU A 607 -18.53 17.98 16.49
C LEU A 607 -19.58 16.88 16.59
N LYS A 608 -19.95 16.52 17.83
CA LYS A 608 -21.06 15.64 18.22
C LYS A 608 -22.25 15.75 17.25
N LYS A 609 -22.23 15.00 16.16
CA LYS A 609 -23.45 14.54 15.52
C LYS A 609 -23.73 13.19 16.16
N ASN A 610 -24.95 13.02 16.65
CA ASN A 610 -25.49 11.71 17.06
C ASN A 610 -25.55 10.80 15.83
N THR A 611 -24.41 10.40 15.28
CA THR A 611 -24.31 9.36 14.28
C THR A 611 -24.43 8.04 15.04
N VAL A 612 -25.61 7.44 14.94
CA VAL A 612 -25.82 6.01 15.25
C VAL A 612 -24.61 5.26 14.70
N LYS A 613 -23.90 4.50 15.56
CA LYS A 613 -22.80 3.64 15.12
C LYS A 613 -23.36 2.68 14.07
N LYS A 614 -23.10 2.97 12.79
CA LYS A 614 -23.44 2.06 11.71
C LYS A 614 -22.37 0.98 11.71
N HIS A 615 -22.81 -0.24 11.97
CA HIS A 615 -21.97 -1.42 11.78
C HIS A 615 -21.63 -1.60 10.30
N PRO A 616 -20.44 -2.15 9.97
CA PRO A 616 -20.14 -2.50 8.60
C PRO A 616 -21.22 -3.49 8.09
N ILE A 617 -21.73 -3.22 6.89
CA ILE A 617 -22.63 -4.14 6.20
C ILE A 617 -21.76 -5.15 5.49
N TYR A 618 -21.82 -6.41 5.91
CA TYR A 618 -21.09 -7.47 5.26
C TYR A 618 -21.79 -7.91 3.98
N GLU A 619 -20.99 -8.17 2.96
CA GLU A 619 -21.41 -8.52 1.62
C GLU A 619 -20.88 -9.91 1.23
N GLU A 620 -21.43 -10.47 0.16
CA GLU A 620 -21.11 -11.80 -0.34
C GLU A 620 -20.85 -11.78 -1.85
N PRO A 621 -19.88 -12.56 -2.36
CA PRO A 621 -19.64 -12.66 -3.80
C PRO A 621 -20.85 -13.28 -4.52
N ASN A 622 -21.04 -12.87 -5.77
CA ASN A 622 -22.17 -13.30 -6.60
C ASN A 622 -21.70 -14.14 -7.78
N SER A 623 -22.52 -15.10 -8.21
CA SER A 623 -22.31 -15.80 -9.47
C SER A 623 -23.00 -15.09 -10.63
N SER A 624 -22.50 -15.29 -11.85
CA SER A 624 -23.14 -14.81 -13.08
C SER A 624 -24.56 -15.36 -13.27
N ASP A 625 -24.86 -16.57 -12.78
CA ASP A 625 -26.16 -17.24 -12.92
C ASP A 625 -27.32 -16.57 -12.14
N LEU A 626 -27.03 -15.73 -11.13
CA LEU A 626 -28.07 -15.02 -10.35
C LEU A 626 -28.40 -13.62 -10.92
N SER A 627 -27.84 -13.24 -12.06
CA SER A 627 -28.05 -11.93 -12.70
C SER A 627 -29.21 -11.87 -13.72
N LEU A 628 -30.04 -12.91 -13.82
CA LEU A 628 -31.24 -12.92 -14.67
C LEU A 628 -32.50 -12.61 -13.85
N GLY A 629 -32.92 -11.34 -13.88
CA GLY A 629 -34.20 -10.93 -13.31
C GLY A 629 -34.59 -9.46 -13.41
N ILE A 630 -33.86 -8.63 -14.17
CA ILE A 630 -34.27 -7.25 -14.46
C ILE A 630 -34.02 -6.96 -15.94
N GLU A 631 -35.10 -6.82 -16.71
CA GLU A 631 -35.07 -6.32 -18.09
C GLU A 631 -34.44 -4.92 -18.10
N THR A 632 -33.21 -4.81 -18.57
CA THR A 632 -32.67 -3.52 -19.00
C THR A 632 -32.93 -3.39 -20.50
N THR A 633 -33.93 -2.57 -20.84
CA THR A 633 -34.13 -2.07 -22.20
C THR A 633 -32.91 -1.25 -22.61
N HIS A 634 -32.05 -1.80 -23.46
CA HIS A 634 -31.01 -1.03 -24.14
C HIS A 634 -31.64 -0.23 -25.30
N PRO A 635 -31.33 1.08 -25.46
CA PRO A 635 -31.51 1.75 -26.74
C PRO A 635 -30.44 1.27 -27.73
N PRO A 636 -30.73 1.22 -29.05
CA PRO A 636 -29.80 0.66 -30.03
C PRO A 636 -28.62 1.61 -30.24
N ASP A 637 -27.42 1.12 -29.93
CA ASP A 637 -26.17 1.80 -30.25
C ASP A 637 -25.82 1.58 -31.74
N SER A 638 -25.43 2.66 -32.41
CA SER A 638 -25.08 2.65 -33.82
C SER A 638 -23.57 2.82 -33.96
N ARG A 639 -22.98 1.92 -34.77
CA ARG A 639 -21.62 1.95 -35.36
C ARG A 639 -20.53 1.27 -34.54
N LEU A 640 -20.44 -0.05 -34.72
CA LEU A 640 -19.16 -0.74 -34.82
C LEU A 640 -18.80 -0.89 -36.33
N PRO A 641 -17.55 -0.69 -36.75
CA PRO A 641 -17.14 -0.98 -38.12
C PRO A 641 -17.07 -2.49 -38.35
N GLU A 642 -17.76 -2.94 -39.41
CA GLU A 642 -17.90 -4.33 -39.83
C GLU A 642 -16.56 -4.99 -40.15
N THR A 643 -16.34 -6.18 -39.58
CA THR A 643 -15.31 -7.13 -40.02
C THR A 643 -15.89 -7.96 -41.17
N PRO A 644 -15.23 -8.10 -42.33
CA PRO A 644 -15.81 -8.84 -43.45
C PRO A 644 -15.76 -10.35 -43.18
N THR A 645 -16.93 -10.96 -43.20
CA THR A 645 -17.16 -12.41 -43.15
C THR A 645 -16.75 -13.04 -44.49
N LEU A 646 -15.84 -14.00 -44.46
CA LEU A 646 -15.54 -14.86 -45.61
C LEU A 646 -16.50 -16.05 -45.59
N THR A 647 -17.34 -16.13 -46.62
CA THR A 647 -18.27 -17.22 -46.90
C THR A 647 -17.56 -18.40 -47.56
N ASN A 648 -17.84 -19.60 -47.05
CA ASN A 648 -17.48 -20.87 -47.66
C ASN A 648 -18.28 -21.10 -48.95
N ALA A 649 -17.59 -21.17 -50.09
CA ALA A 649 -18.10 -21.80 -51.31
C ALA A 649 -16.95 -22.51 -52.01
N ALA A 650 -17.00 -23.85 -52.03
CA ALA A 650 -16.08 -24.68 -52.79
C ALA A 650 -16.50 -24.72 -54.27
N PRO A 651 -15.52 -24.68 -55.19
CA PRO A 651 -15.60 -25.54 -56.36
C PRO A 651 -14.30 -26.32 -56.61
N THR A 652 -14.50 -27.59 -56.92
CA THR A 652 -13.59 -28.54 -57.55
C THR A 652 -12.92 -27.98 -58.80
N THR A 653 -11.58 -28.01 -58.86
CA THR A 653 -10.80 -28.33 -60.06
C THR A 653 -9.33 -28.63 -59.72
N THR A 654 -8.81 -29.62 -60.44
CA THR A 654 -7.48 -30.26 -60.42
C THR A 654 -6.25 -29.32 -60.31
N LEU A 655 -5.33 -29.66 -59.41
CA LEU A 655 -4.00 -29.07 -59.24
C LEU A 655 -3.00 -29.54 -60.32
N PRO A 656 -2.15 -28.67 -60.88
CA PRO A 656 -0.86 -29.05 -61.46
C PRO A 656 0.26 -28.99 -60.40
N GLU A 657 1.20 -29.94 -60.48
CA GLU A 657 2.35 -30.12 -59.59
C GLU A 657 3.25 -28.87 -59.49
N VAL A 658 3.62 -28.50 -58.26
CA VAL A 658 4.64 -27.50 -57.92
C VAL A 658 5.84 -28.24 -57.31
N PRO A 659 7.10 -27.94 -57.70
CA PRO A 659 8.28 -28.65 -57.18
C PRO A 659 8.55 -28.34 -55.70
N PRO A 660 9.27 -29.22 -54.97
CA PRO A 660 9.35 -29.16 -53.52
C PRO A 660 10.18 -27.95 -53.04
N GLN A 661 9.56 -27.12 -52.21
CA GLN A 661 10.24 -26.14 -51.35
C GLN A 661 10.62 -26.81 -50.03
N PRO A 662 11.76 -26.46 -49.42
CA PRO A 662 12.29 -27.14 -48.24
C PRO A 662 11.40 -26.94 -47.02
N GLU A 663 11.24 -28.01 -46.23
CA GLU A 663 10.42 -28.07 -45.02
C GLU A 663 10.69 -26.88 -44.08
N LYS A 664 9.67 -26.03 -43.87
CA LYS A 664 9.64 -25.11 -42.74
C LYS A 664 9.42 -25.93 -41.47
N SER A 665 10.37 -25.87 -40.55
CA SER A 665 10.21 -26.37 -39.19
C SER A 665 9.00 -25.72 -38.52
N PRO A 666 8.27 -26.43 -37.63
CA PRO A 666 7.17 -25.82 -36.87
C PRO A 666 7.69 -24.62 -36.07
N ASP A 667 6.89 -23.56 -36.01
CA ASP A 667 7.12 -22.36 -35.19
C ASP A 667 7.21 -22.74 -33.70
N ILE A 668 8.39 -23.20 -33.29
CA ILE A 668 8.75 -23.40 -31.88
C ILE A 668 9.51 -22.14 -31.47
N ILE A 669 8.87 -21.29 -30.68
CA ILE A 669 9.56 -20.22 -29.95
C ILE A 669 10.48 -20.90 -28.95
N ARG A 670 11.78 -20.99 -29.28
CA ARG A 670 12.82 -21.45 -28.35
C ARG A 670 13.23 -20.31 -27.44
N GLY A 671 12.50 -20.12 -26.35
CA GLY A 671 12.95 -19.31 -25.22
C GLY A 671 13.99 -20.07 -24.41
N LYS A 672 15.13 -19.43 -24.11
CA LYS A 672 16.13 -20.00 -23.20
C LYS A 672 15.64 -19.77 -21.77
N VAL A 673 15.23 -20.83 -21.08
CA VAL A 673 14.97 -20.78 -19.63
C VAL A 673 16.31 -20.57 -18.93
N GLN A 674 16.53 -19.39 -18.35
CA GLN A 674 17.67 -19.13 -17.49
C GLN A 674 17.29 -19.49 -16.05
N LYS A 675 18.21 -20.14 -15.33
CA LYS A 675 18.00 -20.51 -13.93
C LYS A 675 18.44 -19.35 -13.04
N LEU A 676 17.71 -19.09 -11.94
CA LEU A 676 18.17 -18.13 -10.93
C LEU A 676 19.46 -18.71 -10.29
N GLY A 677 20.59 -18.08 -10.59
CA GLY A 677 21.95 -18.59 -10.33
C GLY A 677 22.94 -18.29 -11.47
N ASP A 678 22.43 -18.02 -12.67
CA ASP A 678 23.26 -17.67 -13.85
C ASP A 678 23.79 -16.21 -13.80
N PHE A 679 23.39 -15.40 -12.80
CA PHE A 679 23.76 -13.98 -12.68
C PHE A 679 24.93 -13.70 -11.70
N HIS A 680 25.61 -14.72 -11.21
CA HIS A 680 26.81 -14.55 -10.36
C HIS A 680 28.07 -15.10 -11.01
N ARG A 681 28.42 -14.55 -12.17
CA ARG A 681 29.82 -14.35 -12.58
C ARG A 681 29.89 -13.09 -13.45
N HIS A 682 30.08 -11.94 -12.82
CA HIS A 682 31.06 -10.92 -13.17
C HIS A 682 31.07 -9.82 -12.12
#